data_AF-A0A926ZU59-F1
#
_entry.id   AF-A0A926ZU59-F1
#
_cell.length_a   1.000
_cell.length_b   1.000
_cell.length_c   1.000
_cell.angle_alpha   90.00
_cell.angle_beta   90.00
_cell.angle_gamma   90.00
#
_symmetry.space_group_name_H-M   'P 1'
#
loop_
_entity.id
_entity.type
_entity.pdbx_description
1 polymer ?
#
loop_
_entity_poly.entity_id
_entity_poly.type
_entity_poly.pdbx_seq_one_letter_code
_entity_poly.pdbx_strand_id
1 'polypeptide(L)'
;MSDSSDSGSVLAPDPTNQVRQTVDQNQGQAIAQMVGGLAVGQLTVYLSQIPTTTEAETPSEELGQNPYQGLLTFRETDGDRFFGRSLHVEQLWQRFQQLYNDRNTVRVLPIYGPSGSGKSSLARAGLIPALGKQLLPGCDRTRVVVLTPGNHPLEALATVLARIATSDPMPVAKTREFKEELLQANSQKEFDGLRRIADVFPDISFSPLIVLVDQFEEIYTLCTDAAERDAFVENLLCAASNRSQRVSIILTLRSDFLGATQQHPRLNKLFSSQGFLVPIMQPEELAIAITEPAKRAGHALDKATVQWLIRETEGQEAALPLLQFALTQIWEGLRNGVEPADTLKHIGGVGGALASEAKRLYESLTPDQQRVARCTFLALVQINEDNKNTRRRAAISELITGDSSEALVREVIDCFARPGVWILVTSCNEQQVEMLEVAHEALIRNWKELQDWLKEHWETLRQKRRIEQVAIEWSDRQRAKDCLLQGRSLRDARSFLQTNKNNSETALSSLAEQFIRASRIKQRQSLLKVSSVFAIFPFAGTLAILHFALLGFIEGIIDRKDDDCQQNRGIPILVRYMIFVGQKDNLEEANFCNDVLNGMDLSGATLWRANFRAAHLAETNLSSADFRGADFSKANLKSADFSEALLEDAKFEESFAYKTNFETAKGLQQSQLEQSILCQANLPEKFSLDPNRDCRELGL
;
A
#
# COMPACT_ATOMS: atom_id res chain seq x y z
N MET A 1 61.83 -24.08 8.77
CA MET A 1 61.65 -22.65 8.45
C MET A 1 60.59 -22.61 7.36
N SER A 2 59.30 -22.62 7.72
CA SER A 2 58.45 -21.41 7.92
C SER A 2 58.40 -20.57 6.64
N ASP A 3 57.28 -20.24 6.01
CA ASP A 3 55.87 -20.50 6.30
C ASP A 3 55.05 -20.10 5.04
N SER A 4 53.82 -20.62 4.97
CA SER A 4 52.62 -20.26 4.18
C SER A 4 52.51 -18.80 3.67
N SER A 5 51.79 -18.38 2.61
CA SER A 5 50.52 -18.76 1.93
C SER A 5 50.43 -17.91 0.63
N ASP A 6 50.13 -18.41 -0.57
CA ASP A 6 48.87 -18.88 -1.17
C ASP A 6 47.81 -17.77 -1.42
N SER A 7 47.56 -17.44 -2.70
CA SER A 7 46.24 -17.43 -3.38
C SER A 7 46.13 -16.48 -4.60
N GLY A 8 45.64 -17.02 -5.71
CA GLY A 8 44.52 -16.41 -6.45
C GLY A 8 44.79 -15.65 -7.75
N SER A 9 44.99 -16.38 -8.85
CA SER A 9 44.84 -15.89 -10.23
C SER A 9 43.36 -15.64 -10.58
N VAL A 10 43.03 -14.48 -11.17
CA VAL A 10 41.72 -14.21 -11.79
C VAL A 10 41.90 -13.75 -13.23
N LEU A 11 41.15 -14.43 -14.10
CA LEU A 11 41.05 -14.28 -15.55
C LEU A 11 40.58 -12.87 -15.96
N ALA A 12 41.19 -12.34 -17.01
CA ALA A 12 40.72 -11.16 -17.74
C ALA A 12 39.54 -11.52 -18.66
N PRO A 13 38.51 -10.66 -18.81
CA PRO A 13 37.53 -10.79 -19.88
C PRO A 13 37.83 -9.88 -21.09
N ASP A 14 37.55 -10.47 -22.24
CA ASP A 14 37.68 -10.03 -23.65
C ASP A 14 36.84 -8.77 -23.99
N PRO A 15 37.25 -7.92 -24.96
CA PRO A 15 36.57 -6.66 -25.27
C PRO A 15 35.72 -6.75 -26.55
N THR A 16 34.39 -6.84 -26.41
CA THR A 16 33.47 -6.55 -27.53
C THR A 16 32.18 -5.89 -27.04
N ASN A 17 32.26 -4.58 -26.79
CA ASN A 17 31.15 -3.64 -26.88
C ASN A 17 31.69 -2.41 -27.62
N GLN A 18 31.81 -2.52 -28.95
CA GLN A 18 32.26 -1.39 -29.77
C GLN A 18 31.11 -0.39 -29.89
N VAL A 19 31.20 0.69 -29.12
CA VAL A 19 30.49 1.94 -29.38
C VAL A 19 30.99 2.46 -30.73
N ARG A 20 30.18 2.36 -31.78
CA ARG A 20 30.46 3.08 -33.03
C ARG A 20 30.18 4.57 -32.81
N GLN A 21 31.21 5.30 -32.40
CA GLN A 21 31.25 6.76 -32.52
C GLN A 21 31.49 7.10 -34.00
N THR A 22 30.47 7.49 -34.73
CA THR A 22 30.65 8.26 -35.95
C THR A 22 30.87 9.72 -35.55
N VAL A 23 32.13 10.13 -35.48
CA VAL A 23 32.51 11.55 -35.35
C VAL A 23 32.39 12.17 -36.74
N ASP A 24 31.28 12.85 -37.01
CA ASP A 24 31.19 13.72 -38.19
C ASP A 24 31.82 15.06 -37.84
N GLN A 25 32.99 15.36 -38.43
CA GLN A 25 33.86 16.47 -38.01
C GLN A 25 33.34 17.88 -38.38
N ASN A 26 32.09 18.03 -38.85
CA ASN A 26 31.55 19.34 -39.26
C ASN A 26 30.26 19.79 -38.56
N GLN A 27 29.76 19.08 -37.54
CA GLN A 27 28.73 19.60 -36.65
C GLN A 27 29.07 19.20 -35.22
N GLY A 28 29.17 20.16 -34.31
CA GLY A 28 29.46 19.92 -32.89
C GLY A 28 28.31 19.22 -32.16
N GLN A 29 28.03 17.96 -32.52
CA GLN A 29 27.03 17.10 -31.90
C GLN A 29 27.68 15.77 -31.47
N ALA A 30 27.46 15.38 -30.22
CA ALA A 30 27.65 14.01 -29.77
C ALA A 30 26.27 13.37 -29.58
N ILE A 31 25.90 12.45 -30.47
CA ILE A 31 24.68 11.66 -30.36
C ILE A 31 25.05 10.32 -29.74
N ALA A 32 24.43 9.99 -28.61
CA ALA A 32 24.42 8.62 -28.08
C ALA A 32 22.96 8.12 -28.10
N GLN A 33 22.65 7.19 -29.00
CA GLN A 33 21.42 6.39 -28.95
C GLN A 33 21.72 5.09 -28.21
N MET A 34 20.91 4.75 -27.20
CA MET A 34 20.81 3.38 -26.70
C MET A 34 19.39 2.87 -26.90
N VAL A 35 19.30 1.64 -27.40
CA VAL A 35 18.07 0.85 -27.52
C VAL A 35 17.95 0.03 -26.24
N GLY A 36 16.91 0.30 -25.45
CA GLY A 36 16.59 -0.42 -24.21
C GLY A 36 15.68 0.42 -23.32
N GLY A 37 14.60 -0.19 -22.80
CA GLY A 37 13.51 0.47 -22.08
C GLY A 37 13.90 1.27 -20.84
N LEU A 38 12.96 2.12 -20.40
CA LEU A 38 13.05 3.22 -19.42
C LEU A 38 13.62 4.53 -19.98
N ALA A 39 12.73 5.33 -20.57
CA ALA A 39 13.02 6.69 -21.00
C ALA A 39 13.23 7.61 -19.79
N VAL A 40 14.47 7.72 -19.31
CA VAL A 40 14.90 8.81 -18.42
C VAL A 40 15.47 9.94 -19.29
N GLY A 41 14.64 10.97 -19.50
CA GLY A 41 14.93 12.30 -20.06
C GLY A 41 16.14 12.45 -21.00
N GLN A 42 15.87 12.66 -22.30
CA GLN A 42 16.90 13.11 -23.25
C GLN A 42 17.23 14.61 -23.05
N LEU A 43 18.53 14.91 -23.03
CA LEU A 43 19.08 16.26 -22.99
C LEU A 43 19.27 16.77 -24.43
N THR A 44 18.74 17.96 -24.76
CA THR A 44 19.19 18.73 -25.93
C THR A 44 19.83 20.02 -25.42
N VAL A 45 21.15 20.10 -25.46
CA VAL A 45 21.88 21.35 -25.20
C VAL A 45 22.03 22.08 -26.52
N TYR A 46 21.31 23.18 -26.70
CA TYR A 46 21.54 24.08 -27.83
C TYR A 46 22.78 24.93 -27.56
N LEU A 47 23.88 24.57 -28.22
CA LEU A 47 24.93 25.53 -28.56
C LEU A 47 24.53 26.12 -29.92
N SER A 48 24.02 27.36 -29.95
CA SER A 48 23.66 28.01 -31.22
C SER A 48 24.93 28.21 -32.06
N GLN A 49 25.12 27.36 -33.07
CA GLN A 49 25.91 27.70 -34.24
C GLN A 49 24.95 27.86 -35.41
N ILE A 50 25.12 28.97 -36.14
CA ILE A 50 24.31 29.38 -37.27
C ILE A 50 24.45 28.32 -38.38
N PRO A 51 23.40 27.59 -38.79
CA PRO A 51 23.45 26.82 -40.01
C PRO A 51 23.30 27.77 -41.19
N THR A 52 24.31 27.79 -42.05
CA THR A 52 24.26 28.45 -43.35
C THR A 52 23.21 27.73 -44.20
N THR A 53 22.24 28.47 -44.73
CA THR A 53 21.25 27.98 -45.70
C THR A 53 21.96 27.52 -46.96
N THR A 54 21.99 26.22 -47.21
CA THR A 54 22.31 25.65 -48.53
C THR A 54 21.01 25.48 -49.31
N GLU A 55 21.01 26.01 -50.53
CA GLU A 55 19.87 26.04 -51.46
C GLU A 55 19.37 24.64 -51.82
N ALA A 56 18.07 24.58 -52.13
CA ALA A 56 17.34 23.38 -52.48
C ALA A 56 17.76 22.83 -53.86
N GLU A 57 18.14 21.56 -53.89
CA GLU A 57 18.18 20.75 -55.11
C GLU A 57 16.86 19.97 -55.28
N THR A 58 16.43 19.87 -56.54
CA THR A 58 15.20 19.23 -57.05
C THR A 58 15.02 17.75 -56.65
N PRO A 59 13.77 17.25 -56.49
CA PRO A 59 13.48 15.98 -55.83
C PRO A 59 13.68 14.75 -56.72
N SER A 60 14.35 13.75 -56.18
CA SER A 60 14.20 12.34 -56.58
C SER A 60 12.89 11.78 -56.01
N GLU A 61 12.17 10.96 -56.78
CA GLU A 61 10.89 10.30 -56.45
C GLU A 61 11.02 9.19 -55.36
N GLU A 62 11.82 9.41 -54.32
CA GLU A 62 11.81 8.54 -53.14
C GLU A 62 11.07 9.24 -52.01
N LEU A 63 10.00 8.59 -51.54
CA LEU A 63 9.17 9.07 -50.44
C LEU A 63 10.06 9.28 -49.21
N GLY A 64 10.12 10.51 -48.69
CA GLY A 64 11.04 10.88 -47.62
C GLY A 64 10.79 10.15 -46.28
N GLN A 65 11.55 10.55 -45.26
CA GLN A 65 11.25 10.12 -43.89
C GLN A 65 9.83 10.55 -43.48
N ASN A 66 9.15 9.71 -42.70
CA ASN A 66 7.80 10.01 -42.20
C ASN A 66 7.82 11.34 -41.43
N PRO A 67 7.07 12.37 -41.88
CA PRO A 67 7.10 13.68 -41.25
C PRO A 67 6.20 13.75 -40.00
N TYR A 68 5.34 12.76 -39.78
CA TYR A 68 4.38 12.71 -38.68
C TYR A 68 4.93 11.92 -37.49
N GLN A 69 4.57 12.37 -36.29
CA GLN A 69 5.12 11.84 -35.04
C GLN A 69 4.27 10.72 -34.43
N GLY A 70 3.09 10.42 -34.98
CA GLY A 70 2.17 9.45 -34.39
C GLY A 70 1.75 9.86 -32.99
N LEU A 71 1.94 8.98 -32.01
CA LEU A 71 1.64 9.28 -30.60
C LEU A 71 2.81 9.94 -29.84
N LEU A 72 3.94 10.21 -30.52
CA LEU A 72 5.04 11.00 -29.97
C LEU A 72 4.64 12.46 -29.83
N THR A 73 5.20 13.11 -28.80
CA THR A 73 5.14 14.56 -28.66
C THR A 73 6.26 15.19 -29.50
N PHE A 74 5.92 16.16 -30.35
CA PHE A 74 6.93 16.98 -31.04
C PHE A 74 7.88 17.63 -30.04
N ARG A 75 9.18 17.52 -30.31
CA ARG A 75 10.29 18.02 -29.52
C ARG A 75 10.91 19.25 -30.16
N GLU A 76 11.89 19.81 -29.49
CA GLU A 76 12.60 21.03 -29.89
C GLU A 76 13.23 20.90 -31.27
N THR A 77 13.69 19.69 -31.63
CA THR A 77 14.31 19.38 -32.92
C THR A 77 13.31 19.28 -34.07
N ASP A 78 12.02 19.13 -33.77
CA ASP A 78 10.99 18.84 -34.78
C ASP A 78 10.31 20.11 -35.32
N GLY A 79 10.89 21.29 -35.06
CA GLY A 79 10.33 22.59 -35.46
C GLY A 79 10.21 22.79 -36.97
N ASP A 80 10.95 22.02 -37.78
CA ASP A 80 10.87 21.98 -39.24
C ASP A 80 9.63 21.22 -39.76
N ARG A 81 9.03 20.38 -38.90
CA ARG A 81 7.85 19.54 -39.16
C ARG A 81 6.61 20.00 -38.38
N PHE A 82 6.74 21.02 -37.54
CA PHE A 82 5.64 21.54 -36.70
C PHE A 82 4.92 22.73 -37.37
N PHE A 83 3.68 22.51 -37.82
CA PHE A 83 2.88 23.53 -38.52
C PHE A 83 1.48 23.72 -37.93
N GLY A 84 0.74 24.69 -38.48
CA GLY A 84 -0.63 25.02 -38.06
C GLY A 84 -0.71 25.85 -36.77
N ARG A 85 0.42 26.12 -36.09
CA ARG A 85 0.46 26.93 -34.86
C ARG A 85 1.30 28.20 -34.96
N SER A 86 1.66 28.66 -36.14
CA SER A 86 2.56 29.81 -36.32
C SER A 86 2.07 31.07 -35.61
N LEU A 87 0.77 31.39 -35.70
CA LEU A 87 0.16 32.53 -34.99
C LEU A 87 0.26 32.38 -33.46
N HIS A 88 0.00 31.17 -32.95
CA HIS A 88 0.05 30.86 -31.53
C HIS A 88 1.48 30.92 -30.98
N VAL A 89 2.46 30.45 -31.74
CA VAL A 89 3.89 30.55 -31.41
C VAL A 89 4.31 32.02 -31.33
N GLU A 90 3.90 32.84 -32.30
CA GLU A 90 4.19 34.28 -32.30
C GLU A 90 3.56 34.99 -31.09
N GLN A 91 2.29 34.71 -30.77
CA GLN A 91 1.62 35.26 -29.58
C GLN A 91 2.32 34.87 -28.27
N LEU A 92 2.74 33.60 -28.16
CA LEU A 92 3.49 33.12 -26.99
C LEU A 92 4.86 33.80 -26.89
N TRP A 93 5.57 33.95 -28.01
CA TRP A 93 6.85 34.65 -28.04
C TRP A 93 6.70 36.12 -27.64
N GLN A 94 5.71 36.84 -28.18
CA GLN A 94 5.43 38.23 -27.81
C GLN A 94 5.12 38.37 -26.32
N ARG A 95 4.30 37.46 -25.78
CA ARG A 95 3.97 37.46 -24.35
C ARG A 95 5.19 37.15 -23.48
N PHE A 96 6.01 36.18 -23.89
CA PHE A 96 7.28 35.90 -23.22
C PHE A 96 8.18 37.13 -23.21
N GLN A 97 8.33 37.80 -24.36
CA GLN A 97 9.14 39.01 -24.50
C GLN A 97 8.63 40.15 -23.61
N GLN A 98 7.32 40.37 -23.53
CA GLN A 98 6.71 41.36 -22.65
C GLN A 98 7.04 41.11 -21.17
N LEU A 99 6.91 39.86 -20.73
CA LEU A 99 7.27 39.45 -19.37
C LEU A 99 8.77 39.62 -19.11
N TYR A 100 9.61 39.26 -20.08
CA TYR A 100 11.05 39.41 -19.96
C TYR A 100 11.46 40.88 -19.83
N ASN A 101 10.88 41.77 -20.62
CA ASN A 101 11.25 43.19 -20.67
C ASN A 101 10.83 43.97 -19.41
N ASP A 102 9.73 43.61 -18.75
CA ASP A 102 9.28 44.27 -17.53
C ASP A 102 9.96 43.68 -16.27
N ARG A 103 10.95 44.42 -15.76
CA ARG A 103 11.71 44.07 -14.54
C ARG A 103 10.88 43.95 -13.26
N ASN A 104 9.67 44.48 -13.24
CA ASN A 104 8.77 44.40 -12.09
C ASN A 104 7.78 43.24 -12.18
N THR A 105 7.74 42.53 -13.30
CA THR A 105 6.87 41.35 -13.45
C THR A 105 7.57 40.06 -13.07
N VAL A 106 6.79 39.12 -12.56
CA VAL A 106 7.24 37.74 -12.37
C VAL A 106 7.29 37.08 -13.75
N ARG A 107 8.47 36.60 -14.18
CA ARG A 107 8.70 36.03 -15.51
C ARG A 107 8.28 34.57 -15.59
N VAL A 108 7.00 34.32 -15.38
CA VAL A 108 6.38 33.00 -15.55
C VAL A 108 5.40 33.08 -16.70
N LEU A 109 5.52 32.20 -17.69
CA LEU A 109 4.57 32.07 -18.79
C LEU A 109 3.81 30.75 -18.65
N PRO A 110 2.60 30.75 -18.07
CA PRO A 110 1.77 29.56 -18.02
C PRO A 110 1.09 29.32 -19.38
N ILE A 111 1.18 28.10 -19.88
CA ILE A 111 0.52 27.60 -21.10
C ILE A 111 -0.42 26.49 -20.66
N TYR A 112 -1.73 26.68 -20.80
CA TYR A 112 -2.69 25.71 -20.27
C TYR A 112 -3.83 25.42 -21.23
N GLY A 113 -4.54 24.32 -20.98
CA GLY A 113 -5.60 23.83 -21.87
C GLY A 113 -5.89 22.35 -21.69
N PRO A 114 -6.92 21.83 -22.37
CA PRO A 114 -7.36 20.45 -22.22
C PRO A 114 -6.27 19.44 -22.63
N SER A 115 -6.40 18.19 -22.20
CA SER A 115 -5.49 17.11 -22.62
C SER A 115 -5.51 16.95 -24.16
N GLY A 116 -4.37 16.63 -24.76
CA GLY A 116 -4.26 16.42 -26.21
C GLY A 116 -4.40 17.67 -27.10
N SER A 117 -4.51 18.88 -26.54
CA SER A 117 -4.54 20.15 -27.31
C SER A 117 -3.21 20.56 -27.95
N GLY A 118 -2.13 19.82 -27.68
CA GLY A 118 -0.79 20.08 -28.21
C GLY A 118 0.05 21.07 -27.38
N LYS A 119 -0.25 21.29 -26.09
CA LYS A 119 0.50 22.21 -25.20
C LYS A 119 2.00 21.94 -25.18
N SER A 120 2.39 20.69 -24.93
CA SER A 120 3.78 20.26 -24.87
C SER A 120 4.48 20.46 -26.22
N SER A 121 3.85 20.07 -27.32
CA SER A 121 4.38 20.32 -28.68
C SER A 121 4.49 21.81 -29.02
N LEU A 122 3.50 22.63 -28.63
CA LEU A 122 3.51 24.07 -28.84
C LEU A 122 4.66 24.75 -28.06
N ALA A 123 4.87 24.35 -26.81
CA ALA A 123 5.98 24.85 -26.01
C ALA A 123 7.33 24.38 -26.56
N ARG A 124 7.46 23.08 -26.86
CA ARG A 124 8.74 22.44 -27.20
C ARG A 124 9.15 22.65 -28.66
N ALA A 125 8.29 22.31 -29.62
CA ALA A 125 8.61 22.42 -31.05
C ALA A 125 8.29 23.80 -31.65
N GLY A 126 7.43 24.57 -30.99
CA GLY A 126 7.07 25.92 -31.41
C GLY A 126 7.90 27.00 -30.70
N LEU A 127 7.62 27.23 -29.42
CA LEU A 127 8.15 28.35 -28.66
C LEU A 127 9.65 28.27 -28.41
N ILE A 128 10.20 27.10 -28.03
CA ILE A 128 11.65 26.97 -27.78
C ILE A 128 12.48 27.29 -29.03
N PRO A 129 12.21 26.72 -30.23
CA PRO A 129 12.89 27.12 -31.45
C PRO A 129 12.72 28.60 -31.80
N ALA A 130 11.55 29.19 -31.53
CA ALA A 130 11.34 30.62 -31.75
C ALA A 130 12.23 31.49 -30.85
N LEU A 131 12.39 31.12 -29.57
CA LEU A 131 13.31 31.77 -28.63
C LEU A 131 14.78 31.65 -29.06
N GLY A 132 15.15 30.53 -29.69
CA GLY A 132 16.50 30.34 -30.26
C GLY A 132 16.76 31.17 -31.51
N LYS A 133 15.74 31.44 -32.33
CA LYS A 133 15.85 32.25 -33.57
C LYS A 133 15.77 33.75 -33.30
N GLN A 134 14.95 34.16 -32.34
CA GLN A 134 14.70 35.57 -32.02
C GLN A 134 15.26 35.88 -30.64
N LEU A 135 16.50 36.39 -30.61
CA LEU A 135 17.22 36.68 -29.38
C LEU A 135 16.50 37.74 -28.52
N LEU A 136 16.58 37.56 -27.20
CA LEU A 136 16.07 38.52 -26.23
C LEU A 136 16.94 39.79 -26.25
N PRO A 137 16.36 40.98 -25.99
CA PRO A 137 17.13 42.23 -25.97
C PRO A 137 18.31 42.16 -25.01
N GLY A 138 19.51 42.42 -25.51
CA GLY A 138 20.75 42.40 -24.71
C GLY A 138 21.30 41.01 -24.39
N CYS A 139 20.77 39.95 -25.01
CA CYS A 139 21.24 38.58 -24.85
C CYS A 139 21.88 38.06 -26.13
N ASP A 140 23.00 37.35 -26.01
CA ASP A 140 23.71 36.75 -27.14
C ASP A 140 23.14 35.37 -27.50
N ARG A 141 22.55 34.69 -26.51
CA ARG A 141 21.97 33.34 -26.61
C ARG A 141 21.00 33.09 -25.46
N THR A 142 20.18 32.05 -25.54
CA THR A 142 19.30 31.62 -24.44
C THR A 142 19.59 30.18 -24.04
N ARG A 143 19.69 29.90 -22.74
CA ARG A 143 19.81 28.52 -22.23
C ARG A 143 18.44 28.00 -21.88
N VAL A 144 17.98 26.99 -22.60
CA VAL A 144 16.66 26.39 -22.34
C VAL A 144 16.85 25.01 -21.72
N VAL A 145 16.11 24.75 -20.64
CA VAL A 145 16.10 23.45 -19.95
C VAL A 145 14.66 22.99 -19.89
N VAL A 146 14.45 21.70 -20.14
CA VAL A 146 13.11 21.09 -20.15
C VAL A 146 13.09 19.99 -19.12
N LEU A 147 12.12 20.04 -18.21
CA LEU A 147 11.87 18.99 -17.24
C LEU A 147 10.39 18.61 -17.18
N THR A 148 10.17 17.39 -16.75
CA THR A 148 8.87 16.85 -16.34
C THR A 148 9.00 16.47 -14.86
N PRO A 149 8.19 17.01 -13.94
CA PRO A 149 8.47 16.94 -12.50
C PRO A 149 8.56 15.53 -11.90
N GLY A 150 7.67 14.61 -12.28
CA GLY A 150 7.58 13.27 -11.68
C GLY A 150 7.25 13.28 -10.18
N ASN A 151 7.66 12.21 -9.49
CA ASN A 151 7.44 12.02 -8.05
C ASN A 151 8.32 12.94 -7.17
N HIS A 152 9.49 13.33 -7.67
CA HIS A 152 10.52 14.11 -6.96
C HIS A 152 10.88 15.37 -7.77
N PRO A 153 10.04 16.42 -7.73
CA PRO A 153 10.18 17.59 -8.60
C PRO A 153 11.49 18.36 -8.38
N LEU A 154 12.02 18.40 -7.16
CA LEU A 154 13.32 19.06 -6.90
C LEU A 154 14.48 18.27 -7.48
N GLU A 155 14.40 16.94 -7.46
CA GLU A 155 15.42 16.07 -8.06
C GLU A 155 15.40 16.16 -9.59
N ALA A 156 14.22 16.21 -10.20
CA ALA A 156 14.07 16.42 -11.64
C ALA A 156 14.70 17.75 -12.07
N LEU A 157 14.44 18.83 -11.33
CA LEU A 157 15.05 20.15 -11.56
C LEU A 157 16.57 20.12 -11.35
N ALA A 158 17.04 19.55 -10.24
CA ALA A 158 18.47 19.43 -9.96
C ALA A 158 19.20 18.66 -11.06
N THR A 159 18.60 17.59 -11.57
CA THR A 159 19.18 16.75 -12.63
C THR A 159 19.37 17.53 -13.93
N VAL A 160 18.37 18.27 -14.38
CA VAL A 160 18.50 19.04 -15.63
C VAL A 160 19.50 20.20 -15.50
N LEU A 161 19.57 20.84 -14.33
CA LEU A 161 20.56 21.88 -14.06
C LEU A 161 21.99 21.30 -13.99
N ALA A 162 22.14 20.16 -13.33
CA ALA A 162 23.42 19.46 -13.18
C ALA A 162 23.99 19.06 -14.55
N ARG A 163 23.15 18.54 -15.45
CA ARG A 163 23.56 18.13 -16.81
C ARG A 163 24.17 19.28 -17.59
N ILE A 164 23.66 20.49 -17.40
CA ILE A 164 24.17 21.68 -18.10
C ILE A 164 25.42 22.23 -17.42
N ALA A 165 25.49 22.14 -16.08
CA ALA A 165 26.67 22.55 -15.34
C ALA A 165 27.90 21.68 -15.67
N THR A 166 27.71 20.38 -15.86
CA THR A 166 28.82 19.41 -16.05
C THR A 166 28.99 18.92 -17.48
N SER A 167 28.00 19.12 -18.36
CA SER A 167 27.91 18.46 -19.68
C SER A 167 27.91 16.92 -19.61
N ASP A 168 27.60 16.35 -18.45
CA ASP A 168 27.50 14.90 -18.21
C ASP A 168 26.03 14.45 -18.35
N PRO A 169 25.70 13.42 -19.16
CA PRO A 169 24.35 12.89 -19.26
C PRO A 169 23.80 12.28 -17.96
N MET A 170 24.65 11.78 -17.05
CA MET A 170 24.26 11.18 -15.76
C MET A 170 25.00 11.80 -14.56
N PRO A 171 24.73 13.08 -14.22
CA PRO A 171 25.52 13.84 -13.26
C PRO A 171 25.12 13.59 -11.80
N VAL A 172 25.13 12.33 -11.35
CA VAL A 172 24.56 11.88 -10.05
C VAL A 172 25.06 12.72 -8.86
N ALA A 173 26.36 12.97 -8.77
CA ALA A 173 26.94 13.73 -7.65
C ALA A 173 26.47 15.20 -7.65
N LYS A 174 26.46 15.85 -8.83
CA LYS A 174 26.04 17.25 -8.97
C LYS A 174 24.53 17.41 -8.80
N THR A 175 23.74 16.42 -9.25
CA THR A 175 22.30 16.35 -8.98
C THR A 175 22.02 16.37 -7.48
N ARG A 176 22.74 15.56 -6.70
CA ARG A 176 22.55 15.53 -5.24
C ARG A 176 22.89 16.86 -4.59
N GLU A 177 24.02 17.46 -4.96
CA GLU A 177 24.43 18.79 -4.47
C GLU A 177 23.38 19.86 -4.78
N PHE A 178 22.89 19.92 -6.03
CA PHE A 178 21.86 20.88 -6.41
C PHE A 178 20.51 20.61 -5.76
N LYS A 179 20.13 19.34 -5.53
CA LYS A 179 18.92 18.99 -4.78
C LYS A 179 18.99 19.49 -3.35
N GLU A 180 20.13 19.29 -2.68
CA GLU A 180 20.37 19.79 -1.33
C GLU A 180 20.29 21.33 -1.29
N GLU A 181 20.86 22.01 -2.29
CA GLU A 181 20.79 23.48 -2.40
C GLU A 181 19.36 24.00 -2.63
N LEU A 182 18.56 23.30 -3.44
CA LEU A 182 17.15 23.63 -3.69
C LEU A 182 16.25 23.42 -2.47
N LEU A 183 16.60 22.48 -1.58
CA LEU A 183 15.92 22.20 -0.32
C LEU A 183 16.30 23.19 0.80
N GLN A 184 17.34 24.01 0.61
CA GLN A 184 17.77 24.97 1.62
C GLN A 184 17.00 26.28 1.51
N ALA A 185 16.18 26.55 2.52
CA ALA A 185 15.57 27.85 2.74
C ALA A 185 16.62 28.86 3.24
N ASN A 186 16.53 30.10 2.76
CA ASN A 186 17.40 31.18 3.21
C ASN A 186 17.00 31.72 4.59
N SER A 187 17.71 32.77 5.05
CA SER A 187 17.44 33.43 6.34
C SER A 187 16.02 34.02 6.47
N GLN A 188 15.34 34.26 5.36
CA GLN A 188 13.95 34.74 5.30
C GLN A 188 12.93 33.59 5.18
N LYS A 189 13.38 32.33 5.27
CA LYS A 189 12.59 31.12 5.07
C LYS A 189 12.02 30.97 3.66
N GLU A 190 12.64 31.59 2.66
CA GLU A 190 12.27 31.41 1.26
C GLU A 190 13.21 30.42 0.59
N PHE A 191 12.69 29.58 -0.30
CA PHE A 191 13.52 28.72 -1.15
C PHE A 191 14.02 29.50 -2.38
N ASP A 192 15.28 29.94 -2.36
CA ASP A 192 15.94 30.64 -3.48
C ASP A 192 17.10 29.84 -4.12
N GLY A 193 17.16 28.52 -3.89
CA GLY A 193 18.23 27.66 -4.42
C GLY A 193 18.38 27.73 -5.94
N LEU A 194 17.27 27.77 -6.70
CA LEU A 194 17.33 27.89 -8.17
C LEU A 194 18.02 29.19 -8.61
N ARG A 195 17.78 30.30 -7.89
CA ARG A 195 18.45 31.58 -8.14
C ARG A 195 19.94 31.47 -7.89
N ARG A 196 20.34 30.89 -6.75
CA ARG A 196 21.75 30.74 -6.36
C ARG A 196 22.50 29.84 -7.34
N ILE A 197 21.90 28.72 -7.75
CA ILE A 197 22.46 27.82 -8.78
C ILE A 197 22.59 28.57 -10.11
N ALA A 198 21.55 29.30 -10.53
CA ALA A 198 21.57 30.03 -11.79
C ALA A 198 22.65 31.12 -11.84
N ASP A 199 22.90 31.79 -10.72
CA ASP A 199 23.90 32.85 -10.59
C ASP A 199 25.35 32.37 -10.79
N VAL A 200 25.60 31.06 -10.66
CA VAL A 200 26.92 30.44 -10.84
C VAL A 200 27.16 30.00 -12.30
N PHE A 201 26.12 29.96 -13.15
CA PHE A 201 26.33 29.63 -14.57
C PHE A 201 27.16 30.72 -15.28
N PRO A 202 28.10 30.31 -16.15
CA PRO A 202 28.92 31.25 -16.90
C PRO A 202 28.05 32.13 -17.80
N ASP A 203 28.41 33.39 -18.00
CA ASP A 203 27.70 34.33 -18.89
C ASP A 203 26.19 34.49 -18.62
N ILE A 204 25.67 34.17 -17.42
CA ILE A 204 24.22 34.22 -17.13
C ILE A 204 23.59 35.59 -17.39
N SER A 205 24.40 36.67 -17.35
CA SER A 205 23.98 38.03 -17.69
C SER A 205 23.66 38.24 -19.18
N PHE A 206 24.30 37.49 -20.08
CA PHE A 206 24.10 37.56 -21.54
C PHE A 206 23.43 36.31 -22.11
N SER A 207 23.25 35.29 -21.28
CA SER A 207 22.68 34.00 -21.63
C SER A 207 21.74 33.51 -20.53
N PRO A 208 20.53 34.11 -20.43
CA PRO A 208 19.58 33.79 -19.37
C PRO A 208 19.08 32.35 -19.46
N LEU A 209 18.70 31.82 -18.30
CA LEU A 209 18.14 30.50 -18.12
C LEU A 209 16.61 30.53 -18.29
N ILE A 210 16.10 29.72 -19.20
CA ILE A 210 14.68 29.50 -19.44
C ILE A 210 14.37 28.06 -19.01
N VAL A 211 13.50 27.92 -18.02
CA VAL A 211 13.08 26.61 -17.50
C VAL A 211 11.67 26.31 -18.00
N LEU A 212 11.54 25.34 -18.89
CA LEU A 212 10.26 24.76 -19.27
C LEU A 212 9.94 23.59 -18.33
N VAL A 213 8.91 23.77 -17.51
CA VAL A 213 8.31 22.67 -16.75
C VAL A 213 7.11 22.16 -17.53
N ASP A 214 7.29 21.03 -18.21
CA ASP A 214 6.24 20.37 -18.97
C ASP A 214 5.44 19.42 -18.06
N GLN A 215 4.14 19.29 -18.29
CA GLN A 215 3.20 18.52 -17.46
C GLN A 215 3.27 18.93 -15.98
N PHE A 216 3.13 20.23 -15.70
CA PHE A 216 3.21 20.76 -14.33
C PHE A 216 2.18 20.14 -13.37
N GLU A 217 1.06 19.60 -13.89
CA GLU A 217 0.09 18.86 -13.08
C GLU A 217 0.70 17.69 -12.29
N GLU A 218 1.85 17.16 -12.71
CA GLU A 218 2.51 16.04 -12.03
C GLU A 218 2.88 16.36 -10.57
N ILE A 219 3.15 17.63 -10.24
CA ILE A 219 3.41 17.99 -8.85
C ILE A 219 2.19 17.79 -7.95
N TYR A 220 0.98 17.79 -8.51
CA TYR A 220 -0.26 17.56 -7.77
C TYR A 220 -0.73 16.12 -7.84
N THR A 221 -0.34 15.37 -8.88
CA THR A 221 -0.79 13.98 -9.08
C THR A 221 0.22 12.91 -8.66
N LEU A 222 1.52 13.22 -8.70
CA LEU A 222 2.61 12.26 -8.50
C LEU A 222 3.47 12.58 -7.26
N CYS A 223 3.65 13.85 -6.93
CA CYS A 223 4.43 14.25 -5.76
C CYS A 223 3.57 14.22 -4.48
N THR A 224 3.89 13.31 -3.56
CA THR A 224 3.19 13.18 -2.26
C THR A 224 3.79 14.00 -1.14
N ASP A 225 5.07 14.39 -1.24
CA ASP A 225 5.69 15.29 -0.26
C ASP A 225 5.25 16.74 -0.52
N ALA A 226 4.35 17.23 0.33
CA ALA A 226 3.86 18.60 0.26
C ALA A 226 4.99 19.63 0.46
N ALA A 227 5.98 19.35 1.31
CA ALA A 227 7.10 20.26 1.56
C ALA A 227 8.03 20.33 0.34
N GLU A 228 8.31 19.20 -0.32
CA GLU A 228 9.08 19.17 -1.58
C GLU A 228 8.35 19.95 -2.68
N ARG A 229 7.04 19.74 -2.82
CA ARG A 229 6.20 20.47 -3.79
C ARG A 229 6.23 21.98 -3.54
N ASP A 230 6.00 22.41 -2.31
CA ASP A 230 5.97 23.83 -1.95
C ASP A 230 7.34 24.47 -2.21
N ALA A 231 8.43 23.79 -1.82
CA ALA A 231 9.79 24.23 -2.09
C ALA A 231 10.10 24.32 -3.59
N PHE A 232 9.63 23.37 -4.40
CA PHE A 232 9.78 23.42 -5.86
C PHE A 232 9.11 24.66 -6.45
N VAL A 233 7.85 24.91 -6.09
CA VAL A 233 7.12 26.07 -6.61
C VAL A 233 7.72 27.39 -6.14
N GLU A 234 8.14 27.48 -4.88
CA GLU A 234 8.81 28.66 -4.35
C GLU A 234 10.14 28.94 -5.05
N ASN A 235 10.96 27.92 -5.33
CA ASN A 235 12.19 28.07 -6.10
C ASN A 235 11.95 28.69 -7.48
N LEU A 236 10.93 28.21 -8.22
CA LEU A 236 10.58 28.73 -9.54
C LEU A 236 10.12 30.20 -9.44
N LEU A 237 9.21 30.50 -8.51
CA LEU A 237 8.66 31.84 -8.35
C LEU A 237 9.71 32.85 -7.87
N CYS A 238 10.59 32.47 -6.94
CA CYS A 238 11.66 33.31 -6.43
C CYS A 238 12.65 33.68 -7.53
N ALA A 239 13.13 32.68 -8.29
CA ALA A 239 14.05 32.90 -9.40
C ALA A 239 13.42 33.79 -10.51
N ALA A 240 12.15 33.54 -10.86
CA ALA A 240 11.41 34.31 -11.86
C ALA A 240 11.07 35.75 -11.42
N SER A 241 11.05 36.03 -10.11
CA SER A 241 10.76 37.36 -9.56
C SER A 241 12.02 38.24 -9.44
N ASN A 242 13.23 37.68 -9.61
CA ASN A 242 14.47 38.44 -9.45
C ASN A 242 14.62 39.53 -10.53
N ARG A 243 15.01 40.75 -10.13
CA ARG A 243 15.23 41.88 -11.04
C ARG A 243 16.42 41.71 -11.99
N SER A 244 17.31 40.75 -11.74
CA SER A 244 18.47 40.46 -12.60
C SER A 244 18.10 39.85 -13.96
N GLN A 245 16.84 39.46 -14.17
CA GLN A 245 16.34 38.87 -15.45
C GLN A 245 17.08 37.60 -15.90
N ARG A 246 17.77 36.93 -14.96
CA ARG A 246 18.60 35.73 -15.24
C ARG A 246 17.79 34.45 -15.45
N VAL A 247 16.62 34.35 -14.84
CA VAL A 247 15.76 33.16 -14.91
C VAL A 247 14.35 33.55 -15.36
N SER A 248 13.82 32.80 -16.32
CA SER A 248 12.42 32.85 -16.78
C SER A 248 11.84 31.44 -16.80
N ILE A 249 10.55 31.32 -16.51
CA ILE A 249 9.88 30.02 -16.36
C ILE A 249 8.74 29.92 -17.38
N ILE A 250 8.62 28.78 -18.04
CA ILE A 250 7.48 28.41 -18.87
C ILE A 250 6.86 27.18 -18.22
N LEU A 251 5.55 27.19 -18.00
CA LEU A 251 4.83 26.07 -17.39
C LEU A 251 3.81 25.56 -18.39
N THR A 252 3.69 24.24 -18.57
CA THR A 252 2.49 23.67 -19.19
C THR A 252 1.59 23.06 -18.14
N LEU A 253 0.28 23.32 -18.21
CA LEU A 253 -0.69 22.78 -17.25
C LEU A 253 -1.96 22.32 -17.95
N ARG A 254 -2.49 21.19 -17.52
CA ARG A 254 -3.86 20.77 -17.86
C ARG A 254 -4.92 21.68 -17.23
N SER A 255 -5.91 22.12 -18.00
CA SER A 255 -6.93 23.09 -17.51
C SER A 255 -7.75 22.59 -16.32
N ASP A 256 -7.98 21.28 -16.21
CA ASP A 256 -8.62 20.61 -15.08
C ASP A 256 -7.83 20.70 -13.77
N PHE A 257 -6.51 20.97 -13.84
CA PHE A 257 -5.65 21.17 -12.67
C PHE A 257 -5.53 22.63 -12.23
N LEU A 258 -6.20 23.57 -12.91
CA LEU A 258 -6.19 24.98 -12.51
C LEU A 258 -6.70 25.15 -11.06
N GLY A 259 -7.69 24.37 -10.64
CA GLY A 259 -8.17 24.36 -9.25
C GLY A 259 -7.11 23.94 -8.23
N ALA A 260 -6.27 22.96 -8.56
CA ALA A 260 -5.21 22.49 -7.66
C ALA A 260 -4.17 23.59 -7.35
N THR A 261 -3.94 24.51 -8.29
CA THR A 261 -3.01 25.64 -8.09
C THR A 261 -3.45 26.61 -6.99
N GLN A 262 -4.69 26.56 -6.50
CA GLN A 262 -5.16 27.37 -5.36
C GLN A 262 -4.37 27.10 -4.07
N GLN A 263 -3.75 25.92 -3.95
CA GLN A 263 -2.82 25.61 -2.87
C GLN A 263 -1.61 26.56 -2.86
N HIS A 264 -1.31 27.22 -4.00
CA HIS A 264 -0.21 28.17 -4.16
C HIS A 264 -0.74 29.49 -4.74
N PRO A 265 -1.29 30.39 -3.90
CA PRO A 265 -2.02 31.58 -4.36
C PRO A 265 -1.23 32.50 -5.29
N ARG A 266 0.09 32.65 -5.05
CA ARG A 266 0.98 33.43 -5.93
C ARG A 266 1.04 32.84 -7.34
N LEU A 267 1.16 31.52 -7.47
CA LEU A 267 1.18 30.84 -8.75
C LEU A 267 -0.17 30.92 -9.46
N ASN A 268 -1.27 30.65 -8.75
CA ASN A 268 -2.63 30.71 -9.32
C ASN A 268 -2.96 32.09 -9.91
N LYS A 269 -2.51 33.17 -9.24
CA LYS A 269 -2.66 34.54 -9.77
C LYS A 269 -1.96 34.73 -11.12
N LEU A 270 -0.80 34.11 -11.33
CA LEU A 270 -0.05 34.18 -12.60
C LEU A 270 -0.77 33.45 -13.73
N PHE A 271 -1.44 32.32 -13.45
CA PHE A 271 -2.31 31.69 -14.46
C PHE A 271 -3.43 32.63 -14.91
N SER A 272 -3.98 33.43 -14.00
CA SER A 272 -5.06 34.37 -14.32
C SER A 272 -4.57 35.63 -15.07
N SER A 273 -3.40 36.17 -14.73
CA SER A 273 -2.89 37.41 -15.33
C SER A 273 -1.94 37.20 -16.52
N GLN A 274 -1.18 36.12 -16.53
CA GLN A 274 -0.11 35.83 -17.50
C GLN A 274 -0.36 34.57 -18.34
N GLY A 275 -1.40 33.79 -18.02
CA GLY A 275 -1.67 32.52 -18.67
C GLY A 275 -2.13 32.64 -20.13
N PHE A 276 -1.66 31.70 -20.96
CA PHE A 276 -2.06 31.48 -22.33
C PHE A 276 -2.89 30.20 -22.42
N LEU A 277 -4.19 30.33 -22.69
CA LEU A 277 -5.07 29.20 -22.95
C LEU A 277 -4.88 28.74 -24.39
N VAL A 278 -4.38 27.53 -24.59
CA VAL A 278 -4.20 26.93 -25.91
C VAL A 278 -5.57 26.59 -26.49
N PRO A 279 -6.01 27.26 -27.57
CA PRO A 279 -7.30 26.98 -28.17
C PRO A 279 -7.24 25.71 -29.01
N ILE A 280 -8.42 25.16 -29.29
CA ILE A 280 -8.58 24.07 -30.26
C ILE A 280 -8.15 24.58 -31.64
N MET A 281 -7.42 23.76 -32.40
CA MET A 281 -7.01 24.12 -33.74
C MET A 281 -8.22 24.33 -34.64
N GLN A 282 -8.22 25.42 -35.40
CA GLN A 282 -9.25 25.65 -36.42
C GLN A 282 -9.02 24.75 -37.66
N PRO A 283 -10.05 24.50 -38.48
CA PRO A 283 -9.92 23.71 -39.71
C PRO A 283 -8.76 24.15 -40.62
N GLU A 284 -8.51 25.46 -40.74
CA GLU A 284 -7.42 26.01 -41.54
C GLU A 284 -6.05 25.67 -40.93
N GLU A 285 -5.94 25.73 -39.61
CA GLU A 285 -4.72 25.37 -38.88
C GLU A 285 -4.42 23.87 -39.01
N LEU A 286 -5.45 23.03 -38.90
CA LEU A 286 -5.36 21.59 -39.11
C LEU A 286 -4.95 21.26 -40.54
N ALA A 287 -5.52 21.94 -41.54
CA ALA A 287 -5.16 21.75 -42.94
C ALA A 287 -3.66 21.99 -43.16
N ILE A 288 -3.11 23.08 -42.60
CA ILE A 288 -1.68 23.38 -42.68
C ILE A 288 -0.85 22.33 -41.93
N ALA A 289 -1.27 21.94 -40.71
CA ALA A 289 -0.60 20.92 -39.91
C ALA A 289 -0.56 19.54 -40.59
N ILE A 290 -1.56 19.21 -41.41
CA ILE A 290 -1.63 17.97 -42.19
C ILE A 290 -0.77 18.06 -43.44
N THR A 291 -0.91 19.14 -44.24
CA THR A 291 -0.41 19.18 -45.62
C THR A 291 1.06 19.60 -45.74
N GLU A 292 1.52 20.57 -44.94
CA GLU A 292 2.89 21.10 -45.06
C GLU A 292 3.99 20.08 -44.72
N PRO A 293 3.88 19.24 -43.65
CA PRO A 293 4.88 18.21 -43.41
C PRO A 293 4.96 17.20 -44.57
N ALA A 294 3.82 16.77 -45.10
CA ALA A 294 3.72 15.83 -46.22
C ALA A 294 4.39 16.38 -47.48
N LYS A 295 4.08 17.64 -47.82
CA LYS A 295 4.64 18.34 -48.97
C LYS A 295 6.16 18.48 -48.86
N ARG A 296 6.70 18.80 -47.68
CA ARG A 296 8.15 18.88 -47.45
C ARG A 296 8.84 17.51 -47.51
N ALA A 297 8.14 16.45 -47.14
CA ALA A 297 8.64 15.08 -47.23
C ALA A 297 8.45 14.46 -48.64
N GLY A 298 8.05 15.27 -49.64
CA GLY A 298 8.00 14.88 -51.05
C GLY A 298 6.65 14.34 -51.53
N HIS A 299 5.60 14.33 -50.70
CA HIS A 299 4.29 13.81 -51.10
C HIS A 299 3.13 14.67 -50.59
N ALA A 300 2.49 15.42 -51.49
CA ALA A 300 1.31 16.21 -51.15
C ALA A 300 0.07 15.32 -51.00
N LEU A 301 -0.65 15.45 -49.89
CA LEU A 301 -1.95 14.79 -49.70
C LEU A 301 -3.04 15.49 -50.51
N ASP A 302 -3.96 14.71 -51.09
CA ASP A 302 -5.07 15.27 -51.85
C ASP A 302 -6.08 16.02 -50.95
N LYS A 303 -6.77 16.99 -51.54
CA LYS A 303 -7.69 17.85 -50.80
C LYS A 303 -8.86 17.10 -50.17
N ALA A 304 -9.36 16.02 -50.79
CA ALA A 304 -10.50 15.28 -50.27
C ALA A 304 -10.11 14.50 -49.00
N THR A 305 -8.96 13.85 -49.00
CA THR A 305 -8.41 13.17 -47.81
C THR A 305 -8.17 14.14 -46.66
N VAL A 306 -7.58 15.32 -46.93
CA VAL A 306 -7.35 16.35 -45.90
C VAL A 306 -8.68 16.82 -45.28
N GLN A 307 -9.69 17.09 -46.11
CA GLN A 307 -11.02 17.50 -45.63
C GLN A 307 -11.71 16.39 -44.82
N TRP A 308 -11.51 15.13 -45.20
CA TRP A 308 -12.01 14.00 -44.43
C TRP A 308 -11.34 13.91 -43.05
N LEU A 309 -10.02 14.02 -42.98
CA LEU A 309 -9.26 14.04 -41.72
C LEU A 309 -9.72 15.18 -40.79
N ILE A 310 -9.92 16.38 -41.33
CA ILE A 310 -10.39 17.54 -40.55
C ILE A 310 -11.77 17.27 -39.97
N ARG A 311 -12.73 16.81 -40.79
CA ARG A 311 -14.11 16.50 -40.33
C ARG A 311 -14.12 15.44 -39.25
N GLU A 312 -13.27 14.42 -39.35
CA GLU A 312 -13.16 13.38 -38.33
C GLU A 312 -12.58 13.90 -37.01
N THR A 313 -11.78 14.98 -37.04
CA THR A 313 -11.25 15.59 -35.81
C THR A 313 -12.20 16.60 -35.16
N GLU A 314 -13.19 17.11 -35.89
CA GLU A 314 -14.15 18.07 -35.36
C GLU A 314 -15.01 17.47 -34.23
N GLY A 315 -15.13 18.18 -33.12
CA GLY A 315 -15.91 17.72 -31.96
C GLY A 315 -15.29 16.57 -31.16
N GLN A 316 -14.14 16.03 -31.58
CA GLN A 316 -13.42 15.01 -30.82
C GLN A 316 -12.52 15.64 -29.76
N GLU A 317 -12.70 15.24 -28.50
CA GLU A 317 -11.77 15.58 -27.41
C GLU A 317 -10.40 14.95 -27.67
N ALA A 318 -9.32 15.72 -27.51
CA ALA A 318 -7.95 15.24 -27.71
C ALA A 318 -7.71 14.60 -29.10
N ALA A 319 -8.22 15.21 -30.17
CA ALA A 319 -8.13 14.66 -31.52
C ALA A 319 -6.71 14.66 -32.13
N LEU A 320 -5.81 15.56 -31.69
CA LEU A 320 -4.53 15.78 -32.36
C LEU A 320 -3.57 14.56 -32.32
N PRO A 321 -3.40 13.85 -31.19
CA PRO A 321 -2.60 12.63 -31.16
C PRO A 321 -3.16 11.54 -32.09
N LEU A 322 -4.49 11.40 -32.17
CA LEU A 322 -5.13 10.43 -33.07
C LEU A 322 -4.95 10.82 -34.53
N LEU A 323 -5.06 12.10 -34.83
CA LEU A 323 -4.79 12.63 -36.16
C LEU A 323 -3.34 12.32 -36.57
N GLN A 324 -2.37 12.59 -35.71
CA GLN A 324 -0.96 12.27 -35.97
C GLN A 324 -0.76 10.76 -36.18
N PHE A 325 -1.42 9.91 -35.38
CA PHE A 325 -1.37 8.46 -35.56
C PHE A 325 -1.96 8.02 -36.92
N ALA A 326 -3.14 8.53 -37.29
CA ALA A 326 -3.75 8.25 -38.58
C ALA A 326 -2.87 8.72 -39.76
N LEU A 327 -2.23 9.88 -39.64
CA LEU A 327 -1.29 10.40 -40.63
C LEU A 327 -0.02 9.53 -40.75
N THR A 328 0.50 9.02 -39.63
CA THR A 328 1.60 8.05 -39.64
C THR A 328 1.18 6.78 -40.39
N GLN A 329 -0.02 6.25 -40.15
CA GLN A 329 -0.53 5.07 -40.87
C GLN A 329 -0.72 5.35 -42.37
N ILE A 330 -1.27 6.51 -42.73
CA ILE A 330 -1.38 6.95 -44.13
C ILE A 330 -0.01 6.99 -44.80
N TRP A 331 1.02 7.51 -44.11
CA TRP A 331 2.37 7.57 -44.65
C TRP A 331 3.00 6.19 -44.85
N GLU A 332 2.79 5.25 -43.92
CA GLU A 332 3.22 3.86 -44.11
C GLU A 332 2.41 3.15 -45.20
N GLY A 333 1.13 3.47 -45.37
CA GLY A 333 0.31 3.03 -46.50
C GLY A 333 0.89 3.50 -47.83
N LEU A 334 1.23 4.78 -47.94
CA LEU A 334 1.88 5.37 -49.11
C LEU A 334 3.20 4.67 -49.45
N ARG A 335 4.04 4.36 -48.45
CA ARG A 335 5.28 3.58 -48.65
C ARG A 335 5.04 2.18 -49.22
N ASN A 336 3.87 1.61 -48.93
CA ASN A 336 3.44 0.31 -49.45
C ASN A 336 2.61 0.42 -50.74
N GLY A 337 2.54 1.62 -51.35
CA GLY A 337 1.80 1.86 -52.60
C GLY A 337 0.27 1.91 -52.44
N VAL A 338 -0.22 2.15 -51.22
CA VAL A 338 -1.65 2.31 -50.93
C VAL A 338 -2.01 3.79 -50.90
N GLU A 339 -3.11 4.16 -51.57
CA GLU A 339 -3.60 5.54 -51.60
C GLU A 339 -4.05 6.01 -50.20
N PRO A 340 -3.82 7.29 -49.83
CA PRO A 340 -4.18 7.82 -48.51
C PRO A 340 -5.64 7.62 -48.11
N ALA A 341 -6.57 7.83 -49.05
CA ALA A 341 -8.00 7.65 -48.82
C ALA A 341 -8.36 6.18 -48.54
N ASP A 342 -7.69 5.25 -49.22
CA ASP A 342 -7.88 3.83 -48.99
C ASP A 342 -7.32 3.43 -47.62
N THR A 343 -6.11 3.88 -47.27
CA THR A 343 -5.58 3.64 -45.92
C THR A 343 -6.52 4.18 -44.84
N LEU A 344 -7.01 5.41 -44.99
CA LEU A 344 -7.92 6.04 -44.04
C LEU A 344 -9.25 5.25 -43.89
N LYS A 345 -9.75 4.68 -44.99
CA LYS A 345 -10.93 3.81 -44.98
C LYS A 345 -10.66 2.47 -44.28
N HIS A 346 -9.52 1.85 -44.54
CA HIS A 346 -9.14 0.57 -43.92
C HIS A 346 -8.91 0.70 -42.42
N ILE A 347 -8.29 1.80 -41.97
CA ILE A 347 -8.05 2.03 -40.54
C ILE A 347 -9.29 2.55 -39.80
N GLY A 348 -10.39 2.87 -40.51
CA GLY A 348 -11.65 3.27 -39.91
C GLY A 348 -11.69 4.74 -39.47
N GLY A 349 -11.01 5.63 -40.19
CA GLY A 349 -10.95 7.06 -39.87
C GLY A 349 -9.96 7.38 -38.74
N VAL A 350 -9.96 8.65 -38.29
CA VAL A 350 -9.02 9.14 -37.26
C VAL A 350 -9.26 8.46 -35.91
N GLY A 351 -10.52 8.34 -35.50
CA GLY A 351 -10.89 7.66 -34.25
C GLY A 351 -10.68 6.15 -34.30
N GLY A 352 -10.90 5.54 -35.46
CA GLY A 352 -10.76 4.09 -35.67
C GLY A 352 -9.32 3.63 -35.81
N ALA A 353 -8.39 4.50 -36.22
CA ALA A 353 -7.02 4.09 -36.53
C ALA A 353 -6.33 3.32 -35.40
N LEU A 354 -6.43 3.83 -34.18
CA LEU A 354 -5.86 3.19 -32.99
C LEU A 354 -6.57 1.86 -32.65
N ALA A 355 -7.89 1.81 -32.85
CA ALA A 355 -8.69 0.60 -32.61
C ALA A 355 -8.39 -0.50 -33.64
N SER A 356 -8.25 -0.14 -34.91
CA SER A 356 -7.88 -1.06 -35.99
C SER A 356 -6.49 -1.64 -35.76
N GLU A 357 -5.53 -0.82 -35.32
CA GLU A 357 -4.20 -1.31 -34.98
C GLU A 357 -4.20 -2.21 -33.74
N ALA A 358 -4.95 -1.83 -32.69
CA ALA A 358 -5.11 -2.66 -31.50
C ALA A 358 -5.73 -4.03 -31.84
N LYS A 359 -6.74 -4.03 -32.72
CA LYS A 359 -7.37 -5.25 -33.23
C LYS A 359 -6.37 -6.10 -34.02
N ARG A 360 -5.63 -5.51 -34.96
CA ARG A 360 -4.63 -6.21 -35.76
C ARG A 360 -3.56 -6.87 -34.88
N LEU A 361 -3.06 -6.15 -33.89
CA LEU A 361 -2.10 -6.70 -32.92
C LEU A 361 -2.74 -7.81 -32.10
N TYR A 362 -3.94 -7.61 -31.57
CA TYR A 362 -4.66 -8.62 -30.80
C TYR A 362 -4.90 -9.91 -31.60
N GLU A 363 -5.31 -9.81 -32.86
CA GLU A 363 -5.53 -10.96 -33.75
C GLU A 363 -4.23 -11.70 -34.10
N SER A 364 -3.08 -11.04 -34.03
CA SER A 364 -1.76 -11.66 -34.25
C SER A 364 -1.22 -12.44 -33.04
N LEU A 365 -1.84 -12.29 -31.86
CA LEU A 365 -1.42 -12.96 -30.62
C LEU A 365 -1.86 -14.43 -30.59
N THR A 366 -1.14 -15.26 -29.84
CA THR A 366 -1.57 -16.65 -29.54
C THR A 366 -2.81 -16.65 -28.64
N PRO A 367 -3.60 -17.75 -28.57
CA PRO A 367 -4.80 -17.80 -27.72
C PRO A 367 -4.55 -17.46 -26.24
N ASP A 368 -3.41 -17.88 -25.69
CA ASP A 368 -3.02 -17.55 -24.31
C ASP A 368 -2.65 -16.07 -24.15
N GLN A 369 -1.94 -15.49 -25.13
CA GLN A 369 -1.61 -14.07 -25.16
C GLN A 369 -2.87 -13.20 -25.34
N GLN A 370 -3.83 -13.62 -26.18
CA GLN A 370 -5.12 -12.95 -26.35
C GLN A 370 -5.91 -12.90 -25.05
N ARG A 371 -5.94 -14.00 -24.30
CA ARG A 371 -6.58 -14.05 -22.97
C ARG A 371 -5.93 -13.05 -22.00
N VAL A 372 -4.59 -13.01 -21.95
CA VAL A 372 -3.85 -12.05 -21.11
C VAL A 372 -4.05 -10.61 -21.56
N ALA A 373 -4.06 -10.34 -22.87
CA ALA A 373 -4.34 -9.03 -23.43
C ALA A 373 -5.74 -8.53 -23.05
N ARG A 374 -6.76 -9.41 -23.15
CA ARG A 374 -8.13 -9.10 -22.73
C ARG A 374 -8.21 -8.75 -21.25
N CYS A 375 -7.60 -9.55 -20.38
CA CYS A 375 -7.50 -9.23 -18.94
C CYS A 375 -6.81 -7.88 -18.70
N THR A 376 -5.73 -7.61 -19.44
CA THR A 376 -4.94 -6.38 -19.31
C THR A 376 -5.77 -5.17 -19.67
N PHE A 377 -6.39 -5.12 -20.85
CA PHE A 377 -7.20 -3.97 -21.26
C PHE A 377 -8.41 -3.73 -20.34
N LEU A 378 -9.07 -4.79 -19.84
CA LEU A 378 -10.17 -4.65 -18.87
C LEU A 378 -9.72 -4.05 -17.52
N ALA A 379 -8.47 -4.30 -17.11
CA ALA A 379 -7.89 -3.72 -15.89
C ALA A 379 -7.55 -2.23 -16.04
N LEU A 380 -7.26 -1.77 -17.27
CA LEU A 380 -6.85 -0.40 -17.60
C LEU A 380 -7.99 0.58 -17.92
N VAL A 381 -9.24 0.16 -17.76
CA VAL A 381 -10.41 1.02 -18.00
C VAL A 381 -11.09 1.33 -16.67
N GLN A 382 -11.36 2.59 -16.36
CA GLN A 382 -12.23 2.98 -15.26
C GLN A 382 -13.70 2.98 -15.73
N ILE A 383 -14.57 2.34 -14.96
CA ILE A 383 -16.02 2.25 -15.22
C ILE A 383 -16.70 3.28 -14.32
N ASN A 384 -17.34 4.29 -14.94
CA ASN A 384 -18.03 5.37 -14.24
C ASN A 384 -19.55 5.20 -14.35
N GLU A 385 -20.31 5.80 -13.42
CA GLU A 385 -21.78 5.67 -13.37
C GLU A 385 -22.48 6.30 -14.59
N ASP A 386 -21.85 7.31 -15.21
CA ASP A 386 -22.36 8.02 -16.40
C ASP A 386 -22.09 7.29 -17.72
N ASN A 387 -21.66 6.02 -17.68
CA ASN A 387 -21.30 5.20 -18.85
C ASN A 387 -20.15 5.79 -19.71
N LYS A 388 -19.50 6.85 -19.24
CA LYS A 388 -18.26 7.39 -19.80
C LYS A 388 -17.07 6.64 -19.21
N ASN A 389 -16.71 5.54 -19.86
CA ASN A 389 -15.50 4.80 -19.51
C ASN A 389 -14.26 5.67 -19.76
N THR A 390 -13.43 5.82 -18.73
CA THR A 390 -12.18 6.59 -18.80
C THR A 390 -10.99 5.66 -18.64
N ARG A 391 -9.77 6.13 -18.88
CA ARG A 391 -8.57 5.30 -18.63
C ARG A 391 -8.29 5.15 -17.12
N ARG A 392 -7.69 4.04 -16.73
CA ARG A 392 -7.16 3.73 -15.39
C ARG A 392 -5.69 3.30 -15.50
N ARG A 393 -4.91 3.60 -14.46
CA ARG A 393 -3.57 3.06 -14.24
C ARG A 393 -3.65 1.79 -13.39
N ALA A 394 -2.94 0.73 -13.77
CA ALA A 394 -2.86 -0.52 -12.99
C ALA A 394 -1.39 -0.93 -12.82
N ALA A 395 -1.03 -1.49 -11.67
CA ALA A 395 0.31 -2.03 -11.45
C ALA A 395 0.49 -3.32 -12.27
N ILE A 396 1.68 -3.59 -12.81
CA ILE A 396 1.92 -4.84 -13.56
C ILE A 396 1.62 -6.08 -12.69
N SER A 397 1.91 -6.00 -11.40
CA SER A 397 1.59 -7.07 -10.42
C SER A 397 0.10 -7.34 -10.26
N GLU A 398 -0.77 -6.36 -10.53
CA GLU A 398 -2.23 -6.50 -10.53
C GLU A 398 -2.73 -7.29 -11.76
N LEU A 399 -1.98 -7.22 -12.86
CA LEU A 399 -2.32 -7.86 -14.13
C LEU A 399 -1.99 -9.36 -14.14
N ILE A 400 -1.17 -9.83 -13.20
CA ILE A 400 -0.84 -11.24 -13.02
C ILE A 400 -2.02 -11.93 -12.31
N THR A 401 -2.88 -12.58 -13.10
CA THR A 401 -4.12 -13.22 -12.63
C THR A 401 -4.20 -14.71 -12.96
N GLY A 402 -4.59 -15.55 -11.99
CA GLY A 402 -4.73 -16.99 -12.21
C GLY A 402 -3.40 -17.66 -12.57
N ASP A 403 -3.39 -18.46 -13.65
CA ASP A 403 -2.20 -19.22 -14.11
C ASP A 403 -1.29 -18.43 -15.07
N SER A 404 -1.54 -17.15 -15.32
CA SER A 404 -0.67 -16.35 -16.20
C SER A 404 0.70 -16.11 -15.56
N SER A 405 1.78 -16.43 -16.28
CA SER A 405 3.14 -16.09 -15.86
C SER A 405 3.44 -14.61 -16.06
N GLU A 406 4.29 -14.02 -15.21
CA GLU A 406 4.75 -12.64 -15.37
C GLU A 406 5.41 -12.41 -16.74
N ALA A 407 6.16 -13.41 -17.24
CA ALA A 407 6.79 -13.36 -18.55
C ALA A 407 5.77 -13.15 -19.68
N LEU A 408 4.65 -13.88 -19.65
CA LEU A 408 3.60 -13.76 -20.66
C LEU A 408 2.90 -12.39 -20.62
N VAL A 409 2.67 -11.85 -19.41
CA VAL A 409 2.12 -10.50 -19.24
C VAL A 409 3.06 -9.46 -19.84
N ARG A 410 4.37 -9.58 -19.58
CA ARG A 410 5.37 -8.66 -20.14
C ARG A 410 5.47 -8.76 -21.66
N GLU A 411 5.43 -9.97 -22.24
CA GLU A 411 5.40 -10.14 -23.70
C GLU A 411 4.21 -9.42 -24.36
N VAL A 412 3.03 -9.52 -23.75
CA VAL A 412 1.83 -8.83 -24.23
C VAL A 412 1.98 -7.32 -24.10
N ILE A 413 2.45 -6.82 -22.95
CA ILE A 413 2.72 -5.39 -22.75
C ILE A 413 3.70 -4.88 -23.81
N ASP A 414 4.82 -5.58 -24.00
CA ASP A 414 5.85 -5.22 -24.97
C ASP A 414 5.30 -5.19 -26.39
N CYS A 415 4.34 -6.06 -26.75
CA CYS A 415 3.68 -6.05 -28.06
C CYS A 415 2.89 -4.75 -28.31
N PHE A 416 2.17 -4.25 -27.31
CA PHE A 416 1.36 -3.04 -27.43
C PHE A 416 2.11 -1.74 -27.07
N ALA A 417 3.28 -1.84 -26.43
CA ALA A 417 4.14 -0.72 -26.08
C ALA A 417 5.28 -0.46 -27.09
N ARG A 418 5.33 -1.21 -28.20
CA ARG A 418 6.41 -1.08 -29.20
C ARG A 418 6.49 0.34 -29.79
N PRO A 419 7.72 0.83 -30.10
CA PRO A 419 7.92 2.06 -30.84
C PRO A 419 7.04 2.16 -32.08
N GLY A 420 6.30 3.27 -32.22
CA GLY A 420 5.41 3.52 -33.37
C GLY A 420 3.94 3.16 -33.16
N VAL A 421 3.62 2.27 -32.21
CA VAL A 421 2.22 1.89 -31.91
C VAL A 421 1.73 2.54 -30.62
N TRP A 422 2.50 2.40 -29.53
CA TRP A 422 2.25 3.04 -28.23
C TRP A 422 0.79 3.02 -27.78
N ILE A 423 0.14 1.86 -27.87
CA ILE A 423 -1.23 1.68 -27.35
C ILE A 423 -1.18 1.63 -25.81
N LEU A 424 -0.14 1.00 -25.27
CA LEU A 424 0.14 0.95 -23.85
C LEU A 424 1.39 1.77 -23.50
N VAL A 425 1.34 2.44 -22.35
CA VAL A 425 2.44 3.23 -21.81
C VAL A 425 2.74 2.74 -20.40
N THR A 426 4.02 2.53 -20.11
CA THR A 426 4.50 2.25 -18.76
C THR A 426 4.99 3.53 -18.08
N SER A 427 4.69 3.65 -16.79
CA SER A 427 5.15 4.72 -15.90
C SER A 427 5.52 4.11 -14.55
N CYS A 428 6.18 4.84 -13.66
CA CYS A 428 6.44 4.37 -12.29
C CYS A 428 5.62 5.17 -11.29
N ASN A 429 5.03 4.50 -10.30
CA ASN A 429 4.43 5.18 -9.16
C ASN A 429 5.49 5.56 -8.10
N GLU A 430 5.04 6.18 -7.03
CA GLU A 430 5.87 6.66 -5.90
C GLU A 430 6.75 5.59 -5.25
N GLN A 431 6.30 4.32 -5.25
CA GLN A 431 7.03 3.19 -4.68
C GLN A 431 7.97 2.52 -5.70
N GLN A 432 8.25 3.18 -6.83
CA GLN A 432 8.99 2.62 -7.97
C GLN A 432 8.32 1.36 -8.55
N VAL A 433 7.01 1.22 -8.36
CA VAL A 433 6.25 0.13 -8.96
C VAL A 433 5.87 0.53 -10.38
N GLU A 434 6.18 -0.34 -11.32
CA GLU A 434 5.84 -0.17 -12.73
C GLU A 434 4.30 -0.25 -12.92
N MET A 435 3.74 0.85 -13.41
CA MET A 435 2.34 1.06 -13.71
C MET A 435 2.13 1.05 -15.22
N LEU A 436 0.97 0.55 -15.64
CA LEU A 436 0.56 0.47 -17.02
C LEU A 436 -0.70 1.31 -17.23
N GLU A 437 -0.80 2.00 -18.37
CA GLU A 437 -2.01 2.70 -18.80
C GLU A 437 -2.20 2.65 -20.32
N VAL A 438 -3.43 2.90 -20.78
CA VAL A 438 -3.72 3.12 -22.19
C VAL A 438 -3.28 4.53 -22.59
N ALA A 439 -2.53 4.65 -23.68
CA ALA A 439 -2.02 5.93 -24.16
C ALA A 439 -3.13 6.95 -24.44
N HIS A 440 -4.25 6.50 -25.02
CA HIS A 440 -5.36 7.35 -25.41
C HIS A 440 -6.74 6.74 -25.12
N GLU A 441 -7.66 7.52 -24.54
CA GLU A 441 -9.03 7.07 -24.22
C GLU A 441 -9.87 6.74 -25.45
N ALA A 442 -9.48 7.23 -26.63
CA ALA A 442 -10.17 6.93 -27.88
C ALA A 442 -10.15 5.44 -28.20
N LEU A 443 -9.13 4.70 -27.74
CA LEU A 443 -9.12 3.24 -27.83
C LEU A 443 -10.36 2.64 -27.15
N ILE A 444 -10.73 3.13 -25.97
CA ILE A 444 -11.87 2.65 -25.18
C ILE A 444 -13.19 2.96 -25.90
N ARG A 445 -13.25 4.09 -26.62
CA ARG A 445 -14.46 4.55 -27.34
C ARG A 445 -14.64 3.91 -28.71
N ASN A 446 -13.56 3.52 -29.38
CA ASN A 446 -13.61 3.09 -30.78
C ASN A 446 -13.24 1.61 -30.97
N TRP A 447 -12.66 0.94 -29.98
CA TRP A 447 -12.37 -0.49 -30.07
C TRP A 447 -13.58 -1.33 -29.66
N LYS A 448 -14.32 -1.83 -30.66
CA LYS A 448 -15.56 -2.56 -30.47
C LYS A 448 -15.41 -3.80 -29.59
N GLU A 449 -14.36 -4.59 -29.82
CA GLU A 449 -14.11 -5.80 -29.04
C GLU A 449 -13.92 -5.46 -27.54
N LEU A 450 -13.15 -4.42 -27.22
CA LEU A 450 -13.00 -3.94 -25.84
C LEU A 450 -14.33 -3.46 -25.23
N GLN A 451 -15.17 -2.76 -26.00
CA GLN A 451 -16.49 -2.36 -25.54
C GLN A 451 -17.41 -3.53 -25.26
N ASP A 452 -17.37 -4.55 -26.12
CA ASP A 452 -18.17 -5.76 -25.95
C ASP A 452 -17.70 -6.54 -24.71
N TRP A 453 -16.39 -6.64 -24.49
CA TRP A 453 -15.82 -7.23 -23.26
C TRP A 453 -16.23 -6.47 -21.99
N LEU A 454 -16.23 -5.13 -22.04
CA LEU A 454 -16.65 -4.28 -20.92
C LEU A 454 -18.15 -4.45 -20.61
N LYS A 455 -18.99 -4.55 -21.65
CA LYS A 455 -20.43 -4.79 -21.48
C LYS A 455 -20.71 -6.17 -20.90
N GLU A 456 -20.00 -7.20 -21.37
CA GLU A 456 -20.15 -8.58 -20.92
C GLU A 456 -19.87 -8.73 -19.41
N HIS A 457 -18.87 -8.00 -18.89
CA HIS A 457 -18.41 -8.15 -17.51
C HIS A 457 -18.65 -6.92 -16.64
N TRP A 458 -19.53 -6.00 -17.01
CA TRP A 458 -19.69 -4.71 -16.35
C TRP A 458 -19.90 -4.81 -14.83
N GLU A 459 -20.89 -5.59 -14.39
CA GLU A 459 -21.20 -5.77 -12.97
C GLU A 459 -20.09 -6.51 -12.23
N THR A 460 -19.52 -7.53 -12.87
CA THR A 460 -18.46 -8.37 -12.31
C THR A 460 -17.16 -7.58 -12.11
N LEU A 461 -16.78 -6.75 -13.08
CA LEU A 461 -15.60 -5.87 -12.99
C LEU A 461 -15.78 -4.79 -11.94
N ARG A 462 -16.99 -4.24 -11.79
CA ARG A 462 -17.30 -3.27 -10.72
C ARG A 462 -17.11 -3.90 -9.33
N GLN A 463 -17.60 -5.11 -9.12
CA GLN A 463 -17.42 -5.84 -7.86
C GLN A 463 -15.97 -6.23 -7.62
N LYS A 464 -15.26 -6.74 -8.64
CA LYS A 464 -13.83 -7.05 -8.61
C LYS A 464 -13.02 -5.87 -8.09
N ARG A 465 -13.19 -4.70 -8.72
CA ARG A 465 -12.44 -3.48 -8.37
C ARG A 465 -12.67 -3.02 -6.94
N ARG A 466 -13.92 -3.10 -6.46
CA ARG A 466 -14.23 -2.76 -5.07
C ARG A 466 -13.47 -3.65 -4.09
N ILE A 467 -13.32 -4.95 -4.39
CA ILE A 467 -12.57 -5.89 -3.53
C ILE A 467 -11.07 -5.59 -3.60
N GLU A 468 -10.54 -5.36 -4.80
CA GLU A 468 -9.11 -5.10 -5.02
C GLU A 468 -8.65 -3.78 -4.40
N GLN A 469 -9.46 -2.71 -4.51
CA GLN A 469 -9.14 -1.43 -3.90
C GLN A 469 -9.00 -1.54 -2.36
N VAL A 470 -9.92 -2.26 -1.70
CA VAL A 470 -9.84 -2.48 -0.25
C VAL A 470 -8.63 -3.37 0.11
N ALA A 471 -8.24 -4.29 -0.77
CA ALA A 471 -7.05 -5.10 -0.58
C ALA A 471 -5.75 -4.29 -0.70
N ILE A 472 -5.70 -3.31 -1.61
CA ILE A 472 -4.59 -2.35 -1.74
C ILE A 472 -4.50 -1.50 -0.47
N GLU A 473 -5.61 -0.91 -0.02
CA GLU A 473 -5.64 -0.12 1.22
C GLU A 473 -5.18 -0.92 2.45
N TRP A 474 -5.53 -2.22 2.50
CA TRP A 474 -5.04 -3.12 3.55
C TRP A 474 -3.53 -3.35 3.45
N SER A 475 -2.97 -3.48 2.24
CA SER A 475 -1.54 -3.61 2.02
C SER A 475 -0.79 -2.34 2.44
N ASP A 476 -1.28 -1.17 2.03
CA ASP A 476 -0.67 0.14 2.33
C ASP A 476 -0.64 0.41 3.83
N ARG A 477 -1.65 -0.06 4.57
CA ARG A 477 -1.71 -0.01 6.04
C ARG A 477 -0.93 -1.15 6.72
N GLN A 478 0.11 -1.67 6.06
CA GLN A 478 0.98 -2.74 6.58
C GLN A 478 0.19 -3.97 7.06
N ARG A 479 -0.88 -4.31 6.34
CA ARG A 479 -1.74 -5.48 6.62
C ARG A 479 -2.44 -5.43 7.98
N ALA A 480 -2.82 -4.24 8.45
CA ALA A 480 -3.51 -4.02 9.71
C ALA A 480 -4.79 -4.88 9.86
N LYS A 481 -5.01 -5.41 11.07
CA LYS A 481 -6.08 -6.39 11.34
C LYS A 481 -7.48 -5.77 11.29
N ASP A 482 -7.62 -4.51 11.63
CA ASP A 482 -8.87 -3.73 11.65
C ASP A 482 -9.47 -3.53 10.25
N CYS A 483 -8.63 -3.46 9.21
CA CYS A 483 -9.03 -3.26 7.81
C CYS A 483 -9.56 -4.54 7.12
N LEU A 484 -9.53 -5.71 7.80
CA LEU A 484 -9.99 -6.98 7.25
C LEU A 484 -11.53 -7.03 7.12
N LEU A 485 -12.02 -7.60 6.01
CA LEU A 485 -13.45 -7.74 5.72
C LEU A 485 -14.16 -8.60 6.77
N GLN A 486 -15.40 -8.22 7.12
CA GLN A 486 -16.23 -8.94 8.08
C GLN A 486 -17.69 -9.02 7.59
N GLY A 487 -18.46 -9.95 8.18
CA GLY A 487 -19.90 -10.04 7.98
C GLY A 487 -20.32 -10.25 6.52
N ARG A 488 -21.15 -9.33 5.99
CA ARG A 488 -21.67 -9.38 4.63
C ARG A 488 -20.57 -9.18 3.58
N SER A 489 -19.71 -8.18 3.74
CA SER A 489 -18.66 -7.87 2.76
C SER A 489 -17.68 -9.03 2.53
N LEU A 490 -17.34 -9.80 3.58
CA LEU A 490 -16.51 -11.00 3.43
C LEU A 490 -17.25 -12.16 2.75
N ARG A 491 -18.56 -12.31 2.97
CA ARG A 491 -19.38 -13.31 2.26
C ARG A 491 -19.47 -12.97 0.78
N ASP A 492 -19.73 -11.71 0.46
CA ASP A 492 -19.84 -11.23 -0.92
C ASP A 492 -18.50 -11.42 -1.66
N ALA A 493 -17.37 -11.00 -1.05
CA ALA A 493 -16.04 -11.20 -1.64
C ALA A 493 -15.67 -12.68 -1.81
N ARG A 494 -16.09 -13.56 -0.90
CA ARG A 494 -15.88 -15.00 -1.02
C ARG A 494 -16.73 -15.62 -2.12
N SER A 495 -18.00 -15.24 -2.21
CA SER A 495 -18.91 -15.70 -3.26
C SER A 495 -18.38 -15.28 -4.63
N PHE A 496 -17.87 -14.05 -4.74
CA PHE A 496 -17.19 -13.56 -5.93
C PHE A 496 -15.96 -14.43 -6.28
N LEU A 497 -15.05 -14.65 -5.33
CA LEU A 497 -13.85 -15.49 -5.56
C LEU A 497 -14.20 -16.91 -6.00
N GLN A 498 -15.26 -17.51 -5.45
CA GLN A 498 -15.69 -18.86 -5.81
C GLN A 498 -16.32 -18.92 -7.21
N THR A 499 -17.15 -17.95 -7.55
CA THR A 499 -17.88 -17.91 -8.83
C THR A 499 -16.94 -17.62 -10.00
N ASN A 500 -15.93 -16.76 -9.79
CA ASN A 500 -15.04 -16.28 -10.83
C ASN A 500 -13.66 -16.95 -10.84
N LYS A 501 -13.43 -17.98 -10.02
CA LYS A 501 -12.12 -18.64 -9.88
C LYS A 501 -11.55 -19.16 -11.21
N ASN A 502 -12.43 -19.65 -12.07
CA ASN A 502 -12.05 -20.28 -13.34
C ASN A 502 -12.11 -19.32 -14.54
N ASN A 503 -12.54 -18.07 -14.34
CA ASN A 503 -12.62 -17.08 -15.40
C ASN A 503 -11.50 -16.04 -15.21
N SER A 504 -10.41 -16.19 -15.95
CA SER A 504 -9.23 -15.32 -15.83
C SER A 504 -9.53 -13.83 -16.05
N GLU A 505 -10.57 -13.50 -16.81
CA GLU A 505 -10.93 -12.09 -17.10
C GLU A 505 -11.51 -11.39 -15.87
N THR A 506 -12.12 -12.17 -14.98
CA THR A 506 -12.79 -11.71 -13.76
C THR A 506 -12.12 -12.18 -12.47
N ALA A 507 -11.02 -12.94 -12.60
CA ALA A 507 -10.23 -13.43 -11.48
C ALA A 507 -9.64 -12.26 -10.67
N LEU A 508 -9.62 -12.41 -9.34
CA LEU A 508 -9.05 -11.43 -8.43
C LEU A 508 -7.52 -11.46 -8.49
N SER A 509 -6.89 -10.31 -8.25
CA SER A 509 -5.44 -10.23 -8.06
C SER A 509 -4.95 -11.11 -6.91
N SER A 510 -3.68 -11.51 -6.98
CA SER A 510 -3.01 -12.30 -5.93
C SER A 510 -3.08 -11.63 -4.54
N LEU A 511 -3.01 -10.30 -4.50
CA LEU A 511 -3.16 -9.50 -3.27
C LEU A 511 -4.57 -9.60 -2.69
N ALA A 512 -5.60 -9.45 -3.53
CA ALA A 512 -7.00 -9.57 -3.10
C ALA A 512 -7.32 -10.98 -2.59
N GLU A 513 -6.77 -12.03 -3.20
CA GLU A 513 -6.89 -13.38 -2.66
C GLU A 513 -6.27 -13.52 -1.27
N GLN A 514 -5.05 -13.00 -1.07
CA GLN A 514 -4.40 -13.01 0.25
C GLN A 514 -5.23 -12.25 1.29
N PHE A 515 -5.80 -11.11 0.90
CA PHE A 515 -6.67 -10.30 1.75
C PHE A 515 -7.94 -11.04 2.18
N ILE A 516 -8.60 -11.75 1.26
CA ILE A 516 -9.78 -12.58 1.57
C ILE A 516 -9.40 -13.74 2.50
N ARG A 517 -8.25 -14.39 2.25
CA ARG A 517 -7.73 -15.47 3.12
C ARG A 517 -7.46 -14.96 4.54
N ALA A 518 -6.79 -13.82 4.69
CA ALA A 518 -6.54 -13.19 5.98
C ALA A 518 -7.84 -12.81 6.70
N SER A 519 -8.81 -12.24 5.98
CA SER A 519 -10.13 -11.89 6.50
C SER A 519 -10.89 -13.11 7.02
N ARG A 520 -10.80 -14.25 6.31
CA ARG A 520 -11.40 -15.53 6.74
C ARG A 520 -10.77 -16.07 8.02
N ILE A 521 -9.45 -15.99 8.15
CA ILE A 521 -8.74 -16.43 9.36
C ILE A 521 -9.20 -15.60 10.56
N LYS A 522 -9.29 -14.28 10.42
CA LYS A 522 -9.79 -13.39 11.48
C LYS A 522 -11.25 -13.69 11.86
N GLN A 523 -12.14 -13.88 10.87
CA GLN A 523 -13.56 -14.20 11.16
C GLN A 523 -13.71 -15.54 11.90
N ARG A 524 -12.90 -16.55 11.56
CA ARG A 524 -12.87 -17.82 12.30
C ARG A 524 -12.41 -17.62 13.75
N GLN A 525 -11.35 -16.83 13.96
CA GLN A 525 -10.86 -16.51 15.30
C GLN A 525 -11.88 -15.72 16.13
N SER A 526 -12.62 -14.78 15.53
CA SER A 526 -13.65 -14.03 16.25
C SER A 526 -14.86 -14.90 16.61
N LEU A 527 -15.27 -15.81 15.73
CA LEU A 527 -16.35 -16.77 16.03
C LEU A 527 -15.94 -17.73 17.15
N LEU A 528 -14.70 -18.20 17.16
CA LEU A 528 -14.17 -19.05 18.24
C LEU A 528 -14.15 -18.31 19.59
N LYS A 529 -13.77 -17.03 19.61
CA LYS A 529 -13.81 -16.20 20.83
C LYS A 529 -15.23 -15.96 21.35
N VAL A 530 -16.22 -15.81 20.46
CA VAL A 530 -17.62 -15.69 20.87
C VAL A 530 -18.14 -17.03 21.39
N SER A 531 -17.82 -18.16 20.74
CA SER A 531 -18.23 -19.48 21.23
C SER A 531 -17.64 -19.84 22.61
N SER A 532 -16.43 -19.38 22.93
CA SER A 532 -15.87 -19.57 24.28
C SER A 532 -16.60 -18.78 25.35
N VAL A 533 -17.21 -17.64 25.02
CA VAL A 533 -18.03 -16.86 25.98
C VAL A 533 -19.39 -17.53 26.21
N PHE A 534 -20.01 -18.08 25.16
CA PHE A 534 -21.31 -18.78 25.27
C PHE A 534 -21.22 -20.18 25.89
N ALA A 535 -20.05 -20.84 25.86
CA ALA A 535 -19.84 -22.12 26.54
C ALA A 535 -19.78 -22.00 28.08
N ILE A 536 -19.53 -20.80 28.63
CA ILE A 536 -19.41 -20.56 30.08
C ILE A 536 -20.80 -20.42 30.75
N PHE A 537 -21.79 -19.88 30.04
CA PHE A 537 -23.12 -19.60 30.59
C PHE A 537 -23.96 -20.83 30.99
N PRO A 538 -24.00 -21.95 30.24
CA PRO A 538 -24.73 -23.14 30.69
C PRO A 538 -24.04 -23.86 31.86
N PHE A 539 -22.73 -23.66 32.06
CA PHE A 539 -21.96 -24.31 33.13
C PHE A 539 -22.16 -23.62 34.50
N ALA A 540 -22.30 -22.29 34.51
CA ALA A 540 -22.57 -21.53 35.74
C ALA A 540 -23.98 -21.78 36.29
N GLY A 541 -24.98 -21.93 35.40
CA GLY A 541 -26.36 -22.23 35.81
C GLY A 541 -26.51 -23.63 36.41
N THR A 542 -25.83 -24.63 35.86
CA THR A 542 -25.86 -26.00 36.41
C THR A 542 -25.09 -26.12 37.72
N LEU A 543 -23.98 -25.38 37.89
CA LEU A 543 -23.22 -25.37 39.14
C LEU A 543 -24.01 -24.73 40.29
N ALA A 544 -24.74 -23.65 40.04
CA ALA A 544 -25.57 -22.99 41.04
C ALA A 544 -26.72 -23.89 41.51
N ILE A 545 -27.40 -24.57 40.59
CA ILE A 545 -28.47 -25.53 40.92
C ILE A 545 -27.91 -26.70 41.74
N LEU A 546 -26.73 -27.21 41.38
CA LEU A 546 -26.07 -28.29 42.13
C LEU A 546 -25.65 -27.82 43.54
N HIS A 547 -25.13 -26.60 43.69
CA HIS A 547 -24.75 -26.03 44.98
C HIS A 547 -25.96 -25.88 45.92
N PHE A 548 -27.08 -25.34 45.44
CA PHE A 548 -28.31 -25.22 46.23
C PHE A 548 -28.94 -26.58 46.55
N ALA A 549 -28.89 -27.55 45.63
CA ALA A 549 -29.33 -28.92 45.90
C ALA A 549 -28.45 -29.61 46.97
N LEU A 550 -27.14 -29.33 46.97
CA LEU A 550 -26.22 -29.86 47.97
C LEU A 550 -26.51 -29.24 49.34
N LEU A 551 -26.69 -27.92 49.46
CA LEU A 551 -27.06 -27.25 50.72
C LEU A 551 -28.36 -27.78 51.32
N GLY A 552 -29.39 -28.06 50.50
CA GLY A 552 -30.63 -28.68 50.98
C GLY A 552 -30.46 -30.12 51.49
N PHE A 553 -29.48 -30.86 50.98
CA PHE A 553 -29.11 -32.19 51.49
C PHE A 553 -28.33 -32.12 52.81
N ILE A 554 -27.62 -31.01 53.05
CA ILE A 554 -26.81 -30.77 54.25
C ILE A 554 -27.68 -30.61 55.51
N GLU A 555 -28.75 -29.81 55.45
CA GLU A 555 -29.69 -29.68 56.58
C GLU A 555 -30.35 -31.02 56.94
N GLY A 556 -30.63 -31.88 55.95
CA GLY A 556 -31.26 -33.18 56.18
C GLY A 556 -30.34 -34.26 56.77
N ILE A 557 -29.01 -34.08 56.73
CA ILE A 557 -28.03 -35.00 57.34
C ILE A 557 -27.73 -34.62 58.80
N ILE A 558 -27.73 -33.32 59.11
CA ILE A 558 -27.39 -32.81 60.45
C ILE A 558 -28.52 -33.06 61.47
N ASP A 559 -29.78 -33.16 61.02
CA ASP A 559 -30.96 -33.25 61.91
C ASP A 559 -31.42 -34.70 62.25
N ARG A 560 -30.60 -35.74 61.97
CA ARG A 560 -30.94 -37.12 62.35
C ARG A 560 -30.51 -37.45 63.78
N LYS A 561 -31.46 -37.33 64.71
CA LYS A 561 -31.39 -37.95 66.05
C LYS A 561 -31.85 -39.41 65.97
N ASP A 562 -30.95 -40.31 65.58
CA ASP A 562 -31.13 -41.75 65.77
C ASP A 562 -30.16 -42.25 66.87
N ASP A 563 -30.72 -42.84 67.93
CA ASP A 563 -30.01 -43.38 69.11
C ASP A 563 -29.28 -44.72 68.83
N ASP A 564 -29.26 -45.18 67.59
CA ASP A 564 -28.49 -46.34 67.14
C ASP A 564 -27.26 -45.84 66.37
N CYS A 565 -26.04 -46.10 66.86
CA CYS A 565 -24.77 -45.69 66.24
C CYS A 565 -24.54 -46.40 64.88
N GLN A 566 -25.27 -45.97 63.86
CA GLN A 566 -25.11 -46.42 62.48
C GLN A 566 -24.24 -45.43 61.68
N GLN A 567 -23.29 -45.99 60.93
CA GLN A 567 -22.35 -45.23 60.10
C GLN A 567 -23.08 -44.35 59.07
N ASN A 568 -22.79 -43.05 59.04
CA ASN A 568 -23.38 -42.12 58.09
C ASN A 568 -22.46 -41.90 56.88
N ARG A 569 -22.73 -42.61 55.78
CA ARG A 569 -21.93 -42.51 54.56
C ARG A 569 -21.91 -41.10 53.92
N GLY A 570 -22.80 -40.19 54.32
CA GLY A 570 -22.87 -38.83 53.79
C GLY A 570 -21.92 -37.84 54.46
N ILE A 571 -21.54 -38.07 55.72
CA ILE A 571 -20.79 -37.10 56.53
C ILE A 571 -19.33 -36.93 56.08
N PRO A 572 -18.57 -37.98 55.71
CA PRO A 572 -17.22 -37.79 55.16
C PRO A 572 -17.19 -36.97 53.85
N ILE A 573 -18.25 -37.07 53.04
CA ILE A 573 -18.41 -36.30 51.80
C ILE A 573 -18.75 -34.84 52.12
N LEU A 574 -19.64 -34.62 53.09
CA LEU A 574 -19.99 -33.31 53.64
C LEU A 574 -18.75 -32.57 54.14
N VAL A 575 -17.94 -33.20 55.00
CA VAL A 575 -16.74 -32.59 55.58
C VAL A 575 -15.72 -32.24 54.50
N ARG A 576 -15.49 -33.13 53.51
CA ARG A 576 -14.61 -32.82 52.38
C ARG A 576 -15.10 -31.64 51.54
N TYR A 577 -16.41 -31.53 51.35
CA TYR A 577 -17.01 -30.40 50.66
C TYR A 577 -16.85 -29.10 51.46
N MET A 578 -17.14 -29.11 52.76
CA MET A 578 -16.98 -27.95 53.66
C MET A 578 -15.54 -27.43 53.71
N ILE A 579 -14.56 -28.34 53.76
CA ILE A 579 -13.13 -28.00 53.65
C ILE A 579 -12.83 -27.34 52.30
N PHE A 580 -13.40 -27.84 51.21
CA PHE A 580 -13.19 -27.29 49.87
C PHE A 580 -13.80 -25.89 49.68
N VAL A 581 -14.99 -25.63 50.25
CA VAL A 581 -15.66 -24.31 50.15
C VAL A 581 -15.24 -23.32 51.24
N GLY A 582 -14.39 -23.74 52.19
CA GLY A 582 -13.84 -22.86 53.24
C GLY A 582 -14.84 -22.47 54.33
N GLN A 583 -15.93 -23.22 54.52
CA GLN A 583 -16.90 -23.02 55.60
C GLN A 583 -16.78 -24.19 56.58
N LYS A 584 -16.13 -24.00 57.74
CA LYS A 584 -15.97 -25.05 58.78
C LYS A 584 -16.81 -24.78 60.05
N ASP A 585 -17.65 -23.75 60.02
CA ASP A 585 -18.03 -23.02 61.24
C ASP A 585 -19.33 -23.50 61.92
N ASN A 586 -19.92 -24.62 61.49
CA ASN A 586 -21.19 -25.08 62.08
C ASN A 586 -21.42 -26.60 61.96
N LEU A 587 -20.78 -27.38 62.82
CA LEU A 587 -20.95 -28.84 62.98
C LEU A 587 -21.35 -29.19 64.42
N GLU A 588 -22.08 -28.28 65.08
CA GLU A 588 -22.57 -28.48 66.45
C GLU A 588 -23.51 -29.69 66.51
N GLU A 589 -23.37 -30.50 67.56
CA GLU A 589 -24.16 -31.72 67.81
C GLU A 589 -24.11 -32.79 66.68
N ALA A 590 -23.20 -32.64 65.71
CA ALA A 590 -23.10 -33.56 64.59
C ALA A 590 -22.67 -34.98 65.03
N ASN A 591 -23.26 -36.00 64.41
CA ASN A 591 -23.04 -37.40 64.75
C ASN A 591 -22.07 -38.08 63.76
N PHE A 592 -20.81 -38.24 64.16
CA PHE A 592 -19.72 -38.92 63.45
C PHE A 592 -19.45 -40.35 63.97
N CYS A 593 -20.41 -40.96 64.65
CA CYS A 593 -20.22 -42.28 65.25
C CYS A 593 -19.86 -43.34 64.18
N ASN A 594 -18.80 -44.13 64.41
CA ASN A 594 -18.23 -45.10 63.44
C ASN A 594 -17.76 -44.53 62.08
N ASP A 595 -17.63 -43.20 61.93
CA ASP A 595 -17.18 -42.62 60.65
C ASP A 595 -15.67 -42.70 60.44
N VAL A 596 -15.25 -42.76 59.18
CA VAL A 596 -13.83 -42.78 58.78
C VAL A 596 -13.42 -41.38 58.31
N LEU A 597 -12.69 -40.69 59.17
CA LEU A 597 -12.25 -39.30 59.04
C LEU A 597 -10.71 -39.16 59.03
N ASN A 598 -9.98 -40.28 58.88
CA ASN A 598 -8.53 -40.29 58.88
C ASN A 598 -7.93 -39.25 57.91
N GLY A 599 -6.94 -38.48 58.38
CA GLY A 599 -6.22 -37.48 57.60
C GLY A 599 -7.01 -36.22 57.26
N MET A 600 -8.22 -36.02 57.80
CA MET A 600 -9.02 -34.83 57.52
C MET A 600 -8.51 -33.59 58.27
N ASP A 601 -8.74 -32.42 57.69
CA ASP A 601 -8.40 -31.13 58.30
C ASP A 601 -9.64 -30.45 58.89
N LEU A 602 -9.88 -30.69 60.17
CA LEU A 602 -10.96 -30.13 60.96
C LEU A 602 -10.48 -28.97 61.86
N SER A 603 -9.31 -28.40 61.59
CA SER A 603 -8.77 -27.32 62.43
C SER A 603 -9.71 -26.12 62.47
N GLY A 604 -9.90 -25.55 63.67
CA GLY A 604 -10.74 -24.37 63.89
C GLY A 604 -12.25 -24.59 63.74
N ALA A 605 -12.72 -25.81 63.48
CA ALA A 605 -14.14 -26.10 63.33
C ALA A 605 -14.92 -26.02 64.65
N THR A 606 -16.21 -25.66 64.58
CA THR A 606 -17.12 -25.66 65.74
C THR A 606 -17.87 -26.99 65.80
N LEU A 607 -17.45 -27.86 66.72
CA LEU A 607 -17.88 -29.26 66.89
C LEU A 607 -18.40 -29.52 68.32
N TRP A 608 -19.03 -28.50 68.89
CA TRP A 608 -19.60 -28.53 70.23
C TRP A 608 -20.59 -29.69 70.37
N ARG A 609 -20.41 -30.54 71.39
CA ARG A 609 -21.25 -31.73 71.67
C ARG A 609 -21.39 -32.74 70.52
N ALA A 610 -20.49 -32.71 69.55
CA ALA A 610 -20.46 -33.68 68.46
C ALA A 610 -20.15 -35.10 68.98
N ASN A 611 -20.73 -36.12 68.35
CA ASN A 611 -20.54 -37.53 68.71
C ASN A 611 -19.51 -38.18 67.77
N PHE A 612 -18.30 -38.42 68.25
CA PHE A 612 -17.21 -39.12 67.56
C PHE A 612 -16.99 -40.55 68.08
N ARG A 613 -17.98 -41.15 68.74
CA ARG A 613 -17.84 -42.46 69.35
C ARG A 613 -17.45 -43.51 68.30
N ALA A 614 -16.41 -44.28 68.58
CA ALA A 614 -15.84 -45.28 67.66
C ALA A 614 -15.42 -44.76 66.27
N ALA A 615 -15.25 -43.44 66.10
CA ALA A 615 -14.78 -42.87 64.84
C ALA A 615 -13.31 -43.20 64.57
N HIS A 616 -12.93 -43.33 63.29
CA HIS A 616 -11.54 -43.44 62.85
C HIS A 616 -11.01 -42.05 62.50
N LEU A 617 -10.16 -41.50 63.35
CA LEU A 617 -9.59 -40.14 63.28
C LEU A 617 -8.07 -40.16 63.17
N ALA A 618 -7.48 -41.24 62.64
CA ALA A 618 -6.03 -41.33 62.54
C ALA A 618 -5.45 -40.23 61.64
N GLU A 619 -4.37 -39.58 62.07
CA GLU A 619 -3.67 -38.50 61.34
C GLU A 619 -4.54 -37.25 61.05
N THR A 620 -5.65 -37.08 61.79
CA THR A 620 -6.58 -35.95 61.60
C THR A 620 -6.04 -34.68 62.28
N ASN A 621 -6.12 -33.54 61.60
CA ASN A 621 -5.82 -32.24 62.20
C ASN A 621 -7.08 -31.70 62.89
N LEU A 622 -7.06 -31.67 64.22
CA LEU A 622 -8.15 -31.22 65.10
C LEU A 622 -7.72 -29.95 65.86
N SER A 623 -6.66 -29.28 65.42
CA SER A 623 -6.06 -28.15 66.13
C SER A 623 -6.98 -26.92 66.17
N SER A 624 -6.95 -26.19 67.28
CA SER A 624 -7.74 -24.97 67.52
C SER A 624 -9.27 -25.12 67.36
N ALA A 625 -9.81 -26.34 67.22
CA ALA A 625 -11.24 -26.60 67.06
C ALA A 625 -11.97 -26.63 68.42
N ASP A 626 -13.28 -26.39 68.39
CA ASP A 626 -14.14 -26.40 69.58
C ASP A 626 -14.87 -27.74 69.73
N PHE A 627 -14.45 -28.54 70.70
CA PHE A 627 -14.97 -29.87 71.00
C PHE A 627 -15.60 -29.94 72.40
N ARG A 628 -16.02 -28.81 72.96
CA ARG A 628 -16.59 -28.82 74.31
C ARG A 628 -17.80 -29.76 74.37
N GLY A 629 -17.79 -30.69 75.33
CA GLY A 629 -18.82 -31.72 75.48
C GLY A 629 -18.88 -32.80 74.38
N ALA A 630 -17.90 -32.88 73.47
CA ALA A 630 -17.88 -33.89 72.42
C ALA A 630 -17.55 -35.30 72.95
N ASP A 631 -18.03 -36.36 72.30
CA ASP A 631 -17.83 -37.75 72.72
C ASP A 631 -16.86 -38.49 71.78
N PHE A 632 -15.61 -38.69 72.18
CA PHE A 632 -14.59 -39.47 71.46
C PHE A 632 -14.44 -40.90 72.01
N SER A 633 -15.42 -41.41 72.75
CA SER A 633 -15.28 -42.73 73.38
C SER A 633 -15.06 -43.82 72.31
N LYS A 634 -14.09 -44.72 72.52
CA LYS A 634 -13.70 -45.78 71.57
C LYS A 634 -13.14 -45.29 70.23
N ALA A 635 -12.94 -43.99 70.03
CA ALA A 635 -12.40 -43.44 68.79
C ALA A 635 -10.93 -43.84 68.58
N ASN A 636 -10.53 -44.05 67.34
CA ASN A 636 -9.13 -44.22 66.97
C ASN A 636 -8.49 -42.86 66.65
N LEU A 637 -7.70 -42.34 67.59
CA LEU A 637 -7.06 -41.02 67.55
C LEU A 637 -5.58 -41.09 67.14
N LYS A 638 -5.15 -42.19 66.52
CA LYS A 638 -3.75 -42.45 66.19
C LYS A 638 -3.12 -41.27 65.43
N SER A 639 -2.13 -40.60 66.00
CA SER A 639 -1.45 -39.44 65.38
C SER A 639 -2.36 -38.26 65.05
N ALA A 640 -3.53 -38.15 65.69
CA ALA A 640 -4.38 -36.97 65.61
C ALA A 640 -3.78 -35.79 66.40
N ASP A 641 -4.06 -34.57 65.95
CA ASP A 641 -3.53 -33.34 66.56
C ASP A 641 -4.62 -32.49 67.20
N PHE A 642 -4.67 -32.45 68.53
CA PHE A 642 -5.57 -31.61 69.33
C PHE A 642 -4.89 -30.34 69.87
N SER A 643 -3.77 -29.91 69.29
CA SER A 643 -3.09 -28.67 69.70
C SER A 643 -4.06 -27.49 69.74
N GLU A 644 -4.08 -26.77 70.86
CA GLU A 644 -4.95 -25.61 71.10
C GLU A 644 -6.48 -25.85 71.04
N ALA A 645 -6.94 -27.09 70.86
CA ALA A 645 -8.37 -27.42 70.82
C ALA A 645 -9.06 -27.19 72.17
N LEU A 646 -10.36 -26.84 72.16
CA LEU A 646 -11.17 -26.69 73.37
C LEU A 646 -11.85 -28.03 73.72
N LEU A 647 -11.42 -28.69 74.81
CA LEU A 647 -11.83 -30.04 75.21
C LEU A 647 -12.54 -30.10 76.57
N GLU A 648 -13.11 -28.98 77.03
CA GLU A 648 -13.90 -28.95 78.27
C GLU A 648 -15.06 -29.96 78.17
N ASP A 649 -15.20 -30.84 79.16
CA ASP A 649 -16.24 -31.89 79.23
C ASP A 649 -16.24 -32.92 78.07
N ALA A 650 -15.20 -32.97 77.24
CA ALA A 650 -15.07 -33.99 76.20
C ALA A 650 -14.82 -35.39 76.79
N LYS A 651 -15.38 -36.45 76.19
CA LYS A 651 -15.23 -37.84 76.67
C LYS A 651 -14.22 -38.60 75.82
N PHE A 652 -13.33 -39.36 76.44
CA PHE A 652 -12.29 -40.14 75.76
C PHE A 652 -12.24 -41.60 76.22
N GLU A 653 -13.33 -42.10 76.83
CA GLU A 653 -13.40 -43.46 77.40
C GLU A 653 -13.07 -44.52 76.34
N GLU A 654 -12.14 -45.43 76.63
CA GLU A 654 -11.67 -46.48 75.71
C GLU A 654 -11.13 -45.97 74.35
N SER A 655 -10.84 -44.68 74.18
CA SER A 655 -10.26 -44.15 72.94
C SER A 655 -8.81 -44.61 72.75
N PHE A 656 -8.38 -44.78 71.50
CA PHE A 656 -7.03 -45.23 71.16
C PHE A 656 -6.15 -44.05 70.76
N ALA A 657 -5.34 -43.54 71.69
CA ALA A 657 -4.50 -42.36 71.52
C ALA A 657 -3.01 -42.73 71.39
N TYR A 658 -2.65 -43.34 70.25
CA TYR A 658 -1.26 -43.61 69.89
C TYR A 658 -0.62 -42.41 69.17
N LYS A 659 0.46 -41.83 69.69
CA LYS A 659 1.10 -40.63 69.09
C LYS A 659 0.17 -39.43 68.93
N THR A 660 -0.92 -39.38 69.69
CA THR A 660 -1.89 -38.28 69.66
C THR A 660 -1.31 -37.07 70.39
N ASN A 661 -1.50 -35.88 69.82
CA ASN A 661 -1.00 -34.65 70.41
C ASN A 661 -2.09 -33.92 71.20
N PHE A 662 -1.96 -33.86 72.52
CA PHE A 662 -2.79 -33.07 73.43
C PHE A 662 -2.01 -31.94 74.12
N GLU A 663 -0.74 -31.72 73.77
CA GLU A 663 0.23 -30.91 74.53
C GLU A 663 -0.30 -29.52 74.92
N THR A 664 -0.95 -28.84 73.97
CA THR A 664 -1.48 -27.48 74.15
C THR A 664 -3.00 -27.41 74.19
N ALA A 665 -3.68 -28.55 74.32
CA ALA A 665 -5.14 -28.60 74.38
C ALA A 665 -5.68 -27.86 75.62
N LYS A 666 -6.75 -27.10 75.45
CA LYS A 666 -7.36 -26.25 76.47
C LYS A 666 -8.58 -26.95 77.08
N GLY A 667 -8.77 -26.80 78.39
CA GLY A 667 -9.91 -27.41 79.10
C GLY A 667 -9.80 -28.91 79.39
N LEU A 668 -8.81 -29.61 78.82
CA LEU A 668 -8.56 -31.03 79.09
C LEU A 668 -8.08 -31.24 80.54
N GLN A 669 -8.71 -32.21 81.22
CA GLN A 669 -8.42 -32.67 82.58
C GLN A 669 -7.87 -34.10 82.56
N GLN A 670 -7.02 -34.44 83.52
CA GLN A 670 -6.40 -35.77 83.60
C GLN A 670 -7.44 -36.90 83.69
N SER A 671 -8.54 -36.67 84.41
CA SER A 671 -9.64 -37.63 84.58
C SER A 671 -10.32 -38.01 83.25
N GLN A 672 -10.33 -37.13 82.24
CA GLN A 672 -10.93 -37.42 80.93
C GLN A 672 -10.15 -38.50 80.17
N LEU A 673 -8.85 -38.65 80.43
CA LEU A 673 -7.98 -39.62 79.74
C LEU A 673 -7.70 -40.89 80.53
N GLU A 674 -8.15 -41.00 81.78
CA GLU A 674 -7.85 -42.16 82.65
C GLU A 674 -8.29 -43.49 82.04
N GLN A 675 -9.39 -43.50 81.29
CA GLN A 675 -9.94 -44.69 80.64
C GLN A 675 -9.56 -44.79 79.15
N SER A 676 -8.76 -43.86 78.60
CA SER A 676 -8.25 -43.93 77.23
C SER A 676 -7.01 -44.82 77.14
N ILE A 677 -6.74 -45.46 76.01
CA ILE A 677 -5.51 -46.22 75.76
C ILE A 677 -4.42 -45.24 75.30
N LEU A 678 -3.39 -45.04 76.11
CA LEU A 678 -2.31 -44.08 75.86
C LEU A 678 -1.00 -44.78 75.49
N CYS A 679 -0.45 -44.42 74.33
CA CYS A 679 0.89 -44.84 73.94
C CYS A 679 1.60 -43.80 73.09
N GLN A 680 2.77 -43.34 73.51
CA GLN A 680 3.53 -42.26 72.87
C GLN A 680 2.71 -40.97 72.67
N ALA A 681 1.70 -40.73 73.51
CA ALA A 681 0.87 -39.52 73.44
C ALA A 681 1.64 -38.30 73.98
N ASN A 682 1.40 -37.11 73.42
CA ASN A 682 1.93 -35.88 73.99
C ASN A 682 0.86 -35.28 74.91
N LEU A 683 1.10 -35.27 76.22
CA LEU A 683 0.17 -34.76 77.22
C LEU A 683 0.59 -33.36 77.70
N PRO A 684 -0.34 -32.51 78.18
CA PRO A 684 0.02 -31.24 78.82
C PRO A 684 0.96 -31.45 80.01
N GLU A 685 1.97 -30.59 80.19
CA GLU A 685 2.99 -30.71 81.27
C GLU A 685 2.42 -30.85 82.69
N LYS A 686 1.19 -30.34 82.91
CA LYS A 686 0.47 -30.40 84.19
C LYS A 686 -0.09 -31.79 84.55
N PHE A 687 -0.05 -32.77 83.64
CA PHE A 687 -0.60 -34.11 83.88
C PHE A 687 0.44 -35.05 84.48
N SER A 688 0.03 -35.78 85.51
CA SER A 688 0.86 -36.82 86.16
C SER A 688 0.67 -38.21 85.51
N LEU A 689 -0.07 -38.29 84.40
CA LEU A 689 -0.42 -39.53 83.70
C LEU A 689 0.74 -39.94 82.78
N ASP A 690 1.14 -41.21 82.80
CA ASP A 690 2.22 -41.71 81.92
C ASP A 690 1.76 -41.71 80.45
N PRO A 691 2.39 -40.95 79.54
CA PRO A 691 2.01 -40.93 78.12
C PRO A 691 2.22 -42.26 77.40
N ASN A 692 2.96 -43.19 77.98
CA ASN A 692 3.24 -44.52 77.44
C ASN A 692 2.59 -45.67 78.24
N ARG A 693 1.62 -45.34 79.11
CA ARG A 693 1.01 -46.26 80.08
C ARG A 693 0.64 -47.62 79.48
N ASP A 694 0.04 -47.62 78.30
CA ASP A 694 -0.55 -48.82 77.70
C ASP A 694 0.27 -49.37 76.52
N CYS A 695 1.45 -48.79 76.20
CA CYS A 695 2.27 -49.21 75.05
C CYS A 695 2.63 -50.71 75.09
N ARG A 696 2.97 -51.22 76.27
CA ARG A 696 3.38 -52.63 76.45
C ARG A 696 2.26 -53.62 76.11
N GLU A 697 1.00 -53.27 76.39
CA GLU A 697 -0.16 -54.14 76.10
C GLU A 697 -0.51 -54.14 74.61
N LEU A 698 -0.10 -53.12 73.87
CA LEU A 698 -0.30 -53.00 72.42
C LEU A 698 0.79 -53.71 71.60
N GLY A 699 1.81 -54.28 72.24
CA GLY A 699 2.96 -54.89 71.57
C GLY A 699 3.88 -53.88 70.88
N LEU A 700 3.89 -52.62 71.37
CA LEU A 700 4.62 -51.48 70.82
C LEU A 700 5.74 -50.97 71.74
#